data_AF-A0A8H4KQA3-F1
#
_entry.id   AF-A0A8H4KQA3-F1
#
_cell.length_a   1.000
_cell.length_b   1.000
_cell.length_c   1.000
_cell.angle_alpha   90.00
_cell.angle_beta   90.00
_cell.angle_gamma   90.00
#
_symmetry.space_group_name_H-M   'P 1'
#
loop_
_entity.id
_entity.type
_entity.pdbx_description
1 polymer ?
#
loop_
_entity_poly.entity_id
_entity_poly.type
_entity_poly.pdbx_seq_one_letter_code
_entity_poly.pdbx_strand_id
1 'polypeptide(L)'
;MAVELPTTPTPVSVTEYIISVLRASENTPYIGEPISQLQHSLQCAAQAASTPEIDEATQVAALLHDIGQYAPAKDLRKLTGGEAKSLGGQPTGTSVGRVGHETMGSQFLLALGFSHKVARLVESHVAAKRYLCAVDKDYMNKLSDASKKSLAYQGGPMSEFEKAKFGSDRWCNEMCQLRKWDDEAKVEGLEVRDLESWRIGHSPPPLSSPSMADNYGLQGPVKDPTAERTNQTPFLYQGSTNIDVTACLAKALGDRNDVSLNQDNHHESGNSPLDLISRDIELTTTIDILTLRTQSPYMSEIFLEAVECPGITPFDRVNWQLAKHHFVELAKSCTAVASCITALSVLYNGQVYALSSSGSLSHYQSARNSINELLSDHDAEFELALVAVFLTCVFELIHYGDITPYLKEPGSLFATRVHAWGQDPSSHSELAIRVVTWLKILHSTTYRGGAMGLISDEVARLFPHYSEPLPNVKPPTSLDSEISNHLYEVLSGPIFTFYFHLQTISGEIARLSLYHRSRTKGTDQQEVVERMASVKSRLLALWDSRCATLRQSPKDLRSQLASKTATMILDLIGICEAAYYAELVDINRQLGDPVSKSADSREALHRIREIVDNDGCDADEDRRHINPAYLRPLFLYAIESMDSDESQWAVDKIAQIQNPIYRGEFFSTFAKALSEAQSGKQPNMWGIFEEDCMKLAKISIKPPTHIHLLNNYLNHPKETITTMHFLTIVTSFAAFTSAAAFGPPKEVGVALMTTNGPDKDNSLPQNAPFGVLTHQAGIKIRKIEVTGVYSTVKGVKRPPIDKVVCQMHKDKYATVPASKEFTAKKPALLGSKAVPLGWVLCRVKA
;
A
#
# COMPACT_ATOMS: atom_id res chain seq x y z
N MET A 1 -23.43 34.09 23.90
CA MET A 1 -22.45 33.27 24.66
C MET A 1 -21.78 32.34 23.65
N ALA A 2 -20.45 32.22 23.67
CA ALA A 2 -19.77 31.29 22.78
C ALA A 2 -20.22 29.86 23.12
N VAL A 3 -20.86 29.18 22.16
CA VAL A 3 -21.23 27.78 22.34
C VAL A 3 -19.91 27.00 22.40
N GLU A 4 -19.70 26.28 23.49
CA GLU A 4 -18.50 25.44 23.59
C GLU A 4 -18.62 24.24 22.65
N LEU A 5 -17.46 23.75 22.21
CA LEU A 5 -17.39 22.57 21.38
C LEU A 5 -18.12 21.39 22.06
N PRO A 6 -19.10 20.74 21.40
CA PRO A 6 -19.91 19.71 22.04
C PRO A 6 -19.05 18.52 22.46
N THR A 7 -19.25 18.04 23.69
CA THR A 7 -18.57 16.85 24.23
C THR A 7 -19.09 15.55 23.62
N THR A 8 -20.33 15.56 23.14
CA THR A 8 -20.95 14.47 22.37
C THR A 8 -21.60 15.09 21.12
N PRO A 9 -21.03 14.90 19.92
CA PRO A 9 -21.52 15.54 18.70
C PRO A 9 -22.82 14.85 18.24
N THR A 10 -23.93 15.57 18.32
CA THR A 10 -25.20 15.21 17.67
C THR A 10 -25.46 16.21 16.55
N PRO A 11 -26.26 15.89 15.52
CA PRO A 11 -26.55 16.84 14.45
C PRO A 11 -27.02 18.21 14.94
N VAL A 12 -27.85 18.23 15.99
CA VAL A 12 -28.35 19.47 16.60
C VAL A 12 -27.24 20.23 17.34
N SER A 13 -26.44 19.56 18.17
CA SER A 13 -25.39 20.24 18.94
C SER A 13 -24.25 20.75 18.05
N VAL A 14 -23.93 20.02 16.98
CA VAL A 14 -22.96 20.44 15.96
C VAL A 14 -23.50 21.63 15.16
N THR A 15 -24.77 21.60 14.76
CA THR A 15 -25.39 22.73 14.04
C THR A 15 -25.40 23.99 14.89
N GLU A 16 -25.79 23.91 16.16
CA GLU A 16 -25.74 25.05 17.10
C GLU A 16 -24.34 25.62 17.22
N TYR A 17 -23.34 24.75 17.33
CA TYR A 17 -21.95 25.16 17.42
C TYR A 17 -21.48 25.85 16.14
N ILE A 18 -21.71 25.26 14.96
CA ILE A 18 -21.32 25.84 13.66
C ILE A 18 -21.97 27.20 13.42
N ILE A 19 -23.27 27.34 13.73
CA ILE A 19 -23.96 28.62 13.59
C ILE A 19 -23.38 29.66 14.55
N SER A 20 -22.96 29.26 15.76
CA SER A 20 -22.28 30.18 16.68
C SER A 20 -20.93 30.67 16.15
N VAL A 21 -20.19 29.80 15.43
CA VAL A 21 -18.91 30.14 14.79
C VAL A 21 -19.12 31.09 13.62
N LEU A 22 -20.11 30.80 12.75
CA LEU A 22 -20.50 31.70 11.65
C LEU A 22 -20.99 33.05 12.17
N ARG A 23 -21.84 33.09 13.19
CA ARG A 23 -22.31 34.36 13.77
C ARG A 23 -21.16 35.18 14.36
N ALA A 24 -20.17 34.53 14.96
CA ALA A 24 -18.98 35.20 15.48
C ALA A 24 -18.10 35.79 14.36
N SER A 25 -18.11 35.20 13.15
CA SER A 25 -17.32 35.67 12.01
C SER A 25 -17.84 36.96 11.38
N GLU A 26 -19.04 37.43 11.76
CA GLU A 26 -19.56 38.75 11.39
C GLU A 26 -18.62 39.89 11.82
N ASN A 27 -17.90 39.72 12.93
CA ASN A 27 -16.95 40.71 13.43
C ASN A 27 -15.52 40.46 12.92
N THR A 28 -15.32 39.51 12.01
CA THR A 28 -14.02 39.21 11.40
C THR A 28 -14.00 39.78 9.97
N PRO A 29 -13.09 40.71 9.64
CA PRO A 29 -13.01 41.26 8.30
C PRO A 29 -12.56 40.18 7.29
N TYR A 30 -13.16 40.17 6.10
CA TYR A 30 -12.62 39.42 4.97
C TYR A 30 -11.47 40.22 4.37
N ILE A 31 -10.27 39.64 4.35
CA ILE A 31 -9.02 40.40 4.16
C ILE A 31 -8.97 41.01 2.77
N GLY A 32 -8.94 42.34 2.72
CA GLY A 32 -8.80 43.11 1.48
C GLY A 32 -10.11 43.46 0.79
N GLU A 33 -11.27 43.08 1.35
CA GLU A 33 -12.59 43.38 0.79
C GLU A 33 -13.48 44.08 1.85
N PRO A 34 -14.46 44.91 1.44
CA PRO A 34 -15.30 45.69 2.36
C PRO A 34 -16.46 44.88 2.98
N ILE A 35 -16.25 43.60 3.30
CA ILE A 35 -17.27 42.71 3.88
C ILE A 35 -16.71 41.85 5.03
N SER A 36 -17.59 41.32 5.88
CA SER A 36 -17.24 40.36 6.93
C SER A 36 -17.06 38.94 6.36
N GLN A 37 -16.39 38.07 7.12
CA GLN A 37 -16.31 36.64 6.83
C GLN A 37 -17.70 35.99 6.76
N LEU A 38 -18.64 36.41 7.62
CA LEU A 38 -20.01 35.89 7.58
C LEU A 38 -20.75 36.34 6.31
N GLN A 39 -20.64 37.62 5.93
CA GLN A 39 -21.24 38.14 4.71
C GLN A 39 -20.73 37.39 3.47
N HIS A 40 -19.41 37.13 3.41
CA HIS A 40 -18.80 36.34 2.34
C HIS A 40 -19.37 34.91 2.28
N SER A 41 -19.39 34.20 3.41
CA SER A 41 -19.97 32.86 3.52
C SER A 41 -21.43 32.80 3.07
N LEU A 42 -22.26 33.75 3.50
CA LEU A 42 -23.69 33.78 3.15
C LEU A 42 -23.91 34.10 1.67
N GLN A 43 -23.12 35.00 1.07
CA GLN A 43 -23.21 35.30 -0.36
C GLN A 43 -22.83 34.08 -1.21
N CYS A 44 -21.75 33.39 -0.86
CA CYS A 44 -21.32 32.17 -1.54
C CYS A 44 -22.40 31.07 -1.46
N ALA A 45 -22.97 30.86 -0.26
CA ALA A 45 -24.07 29.91 -0.06
C ALA A 45 -25.35 30.29 -0.83
N ALA A 46 -25.69 31.58 -0.88
CA ALA A 46 -26.86 32.07 -1.62
C ALA A 46 -26.71 31.86 -3.14
N GLN A 47 -25.52 32.11 -3.69
CA GLN A 47 -25.23 31.83 -5.10
C GLN A 47 -25.34 30.33 -5.40
N ALA A 48 -24.78 29.47 -4.54
CA ALA A 48 -24.92 28.03 -4.65
C ALA A 48 -26.38 27.57 -4.64
N ALA A 49 -27.20 28.10 -3.71
CA ALA A 49 -28.62 27.77 -3.61
C ALA A 49 -29.47 28.31 -4.77
N SER A 50 -29.04 29.40 -5.42
CA SER A 50 -29.72 29.96 -6.60
C SER A 50 -29.35 29.26 -7.91
N THR A 51 -28.30 28.43 -7.91
CA THR A 51 -27.84 27.71 -9.09
C THR A 51 -28.64 26.41 -9.27
N PRO A 52 -29.24 26.15 -10.45
CA PRO A 52 -29.98 24.92 -10.70
C PRO A 52 -29.12 23.67 -10.48
N GLU A 53 -29.75 22.58 -10.02
CA GLU A 53 -29.13 21.26 -9.89
C GLU A 53 -27.98 21.17 -8.87
N ILE A 54 -27.80 22.18 -8.00
CA ILE A 54 -26.84 22.15 -6.88
C ILE A 54 -27.46 21.52 -5.64
N ASP A 55 -26.88 20.41 -5.18
CA ASP A 55 -27.31 19.68 -3.99
C ASP A 55 -26.96 20.41 -2.68
N GLU A 56 -27.69 20.07 -1.61
CA GLU A 56 -27.55 20.70 -0.30
C GLU A 56 -26.11 20.60 0.27
N ALA A 57 -25.40 19.49 0.04
CA ALA A 57 -24.04 19.35 0.53
C ALA A 57 -23.09 20.35 -0.15
N THR A 58 -23.29 20.66 -1.43
CA THR A 58 -22.53 21.69 -2.13
C THR A 58 -22.88 23.10 -1.62
N GLN A 59 -24.14 23.37 -1.31
CA GLN A 59 -24.57 24.64 -0.71
C GLN A 59 -23.97 24.83 0.70
N VAL A 60 -23.97 23.78 1.51
CA VAL A 60 -23.32 23.77 2.83
C VAL A 60 -21.81 23.94 2.71
N ALA A 61 -21.18 23.32 1.71
CA ALA A 61 -19.75 23.53 1.44
C ALA A 61 -19.45 24.99 1.09
N ALA A 62 -20.28 25.62 0.25
CA ALA A 62 -20.14 27.04 -0.08
C ALA A 62 -20.26 27.94 1.16
N LEU A 63 -21.21 27.63 2.07
CA LEU A 63 -21.36 28.34 3.34
C LEU A 63 -20.12 28.22 4.25
N LEU A 64 -19.46 27.07 4.24
CA LEU A 64 -18.44 26.70 5.23
C LEU A 64 -17.00 26.69 4.66
N HIS A 65 -16.79 27.04 3.40
CA HIS A 65 -15.49 26.87 2.73
C HIS A 65 -14.34 27.61 3.43
N ASP A 66 -14.63 28.74 4.05
CA ASP A 66 -13.65 29.58 4.75
C ASP A 66 -13.61 29.36 6.27
N ILE A 67 -14.33 28.37 6.81
CA ILE A 67 -14.47 28.17 8.27
C ILE A 67 -13.13 28.01 9.00
N GLY A 68 -12.11 27.48 8.31
CA GLY A 68 -10.75 27.37 8.85
C GLY A 68 -10.11 28.71 9.20
N GLN A 69 -10.55 29.81 8.59
CA GLN A 69 -10.05 31.17 8.86
C GLN A 69 -10.48 31.70 10.22
N TYR A 70 -11.72 31.41 10.63
CA TYR A 70 -12.36 32.07 11.78
C TYR A 70 -12.83 31.11 12.88
N ALA A 71 -12.76 29.79 12.68
CA ALA A 71 -13.01 28.84 13.76
C ALA A 71 -12.08 29.09 14.98
N PRO A 72 -12.53 28.89 16.22
CA PRO A 72 -11.70 29.13 17.39
C PRO A 72 -10.42 28.28 17.37
N ALA A 73 -9.25 28.91 17.52
CA ALA A 73 -7.95 28.21 17.44
C ALA A 73 -7.82 27.07 18.47
N LYS A 74 -8.44 27.21 19.64
CA LYS A 74 -8.48 26.16 20.67
C LYS A 74 -9.23 24.90 20.20
N ASP A 75 -10.28 25.07 19.40
CA ASP A 75 -11.16 23.99 18.96
C ASP A 75 -10.57 23.32 17.72
N LEU A 76 -9.99 24.11 16.79
CA LEU A 76 -9.16 23.60 15.71
C LEU A 76 -8.03 22.73 16.26
N ARG A 77 -7.24 23.24 17.22
CA ARG A 77 -6.17 22.45 17.85
C ARG A 77 -6.68 21.18 18.53
N LYS A 78 -7.84 21.25 19.20
CA LYS A 78 -8.42 20.10 19.92
C LYS A 78 -8.91 19.01 18.97
N LEU A 79 -9.47 19.37 17.81
CA LEU A 79 -10.07 18.43 16.87
C LEU A 79 -9.12 17.97 15.75
N THR A 80 -8.20 18.83 15.30
CA THR A 80 -7.31 18.53 14.16
C THR A 80 -5.85 18.36 14.59
N GLY A 81 -5.48 18.75 15.80
CA GLY A 81 -4.08 18.78 16.27
C GLY A 81 -3.23 19.90 15.65
N GLY A 82 -3.78 20.68 14.70
CA GLY A 82 -3.07 21.75 14.01
C GLY A 82 -2.95 23.05 14.81
N GLU A 83 -1.84 23.77 14.62
CA GLU A 83 -1.65 25.12 15.16
C GLU A 83 -2.16 26.18 14.16
N ALA A 84 -3.10 27.02 14.58
CA ALA A 84 -3.56 28.15 13.79
C ALA A 84 -2.46 29.23 13.67
N LYS A 85 -1.68 29.19 12.59
CA LYS A 85 -0.65 30.19 12.26
C LYS A 85 -1.16 31.16 11.21
N SER A 86 -0.82 32.44 11.35
CA SER A 86 -1.13 33.46 10.34
C SER A 86 -0.21 33.32 9.13
N LEU A 87 -0.78 33.38 7.93
CA LEU A 87 -0.08 33.46 6.66
C LEU A 87 0.31 34.93 6.44
N GLY A 88 1.60 35.25 6.41
CA GLY A 88 2.10 36.60 6.08
C GLY A 88 2.69 37.48 7.20
N GLY A 89 3.41 36.93 8.19
CA GLY A 89 4.24 37.74 9.11
C GLY A 89 5.51 36.98 9.53
N GLN A 90 6.72 37.43 9.19
CA GLN A 90 7.45 38.56 9.78
C GLN A 90 8.19 39.54 8.81
N PRO A 91 8.30 39.34 7.48
CA PRO A 91 8.91 40.38 6.62
C PRO A 91 7.94 41.42 6.03
N THR A 92 6.63 41.14 5.93
CA THR A 92 5.71 41.89 5.03
C THR A 92 4.59 42.69 5.72
N GLY A 93 4.47 42.64 7.05
CA GLY A 93 3.58 43.53 7.83
C GLY A 93 2.06 43.42 7.58
N THR A 94 1.59 42.48 6.77
CA THR A 94 0.16 42.28 6.45
C THR A 94 -0.18 40.79 6.41
N SER A 95 -1.02 40.33 7.37
CA SER A 95 -1.56 38.98 7.39
C SER A 95 -2.59 38.80 6.27
N VAL A 96 -2.54 37.68 5.56
CA VAL A 96 -3.44 37.34 4.45
C VAL A 96 -4.33 36.12 4.74
N GLY A 97 -4.46 35.74 6.01
CA GLY A 97 -5.32 34.64 6.48
C GLY A 97 -4.56 33.65 7.36
N ARG A 98 -5.13 32.46 7.60
CA ARG A 98 -4.45 31.35 8.27
C ARG A 98 -3.82 30.39 7.25
N VAL A 99 -2.63 29.90 7.55
CA VAL A 99 -1.92 28.92 6.71
C VAL A 99 -2.74 27.63 6.68
N GLY A 100 -3.11 27.14 5.49
CA GLY A 100 -3.83 25.87 5.34
C GLY A 100 -5.27 25.89 5.85
N HIS A 101 -5.94 27.03 5.84
CA HIS A 101 -7.35 27.16 6.27
C HIS A 101 -8.31 26.21 5.55
N GLU A 102 -8.04 25.90 4.29
CA GLU A 102 -8.80 24.96 3.47
C GLU A 102 -8.71 23.53 4.04
N THR A 103 -7.50 23.10 4.40
CA THR A 103 -7.26 21.77 4.99
C THR A 103 -7.74 21.73 6.44
N MET A 104 -7.47 22.77 7.23
CA MET A 104 -7.95 22.86 8.62
C MET A 104 -9.47 22.91 8.69
N GLY A 105 -10.13 23.66 7.80
CA GLY A 105 -11.58 23.75 7.70
C GLY A 105 -12.19 22.40 7.33
N SER A 106 -11.64 21.73 6.33
CA SER A 106 -12.06 20.38 5.93
C SER A 106 -11.96 19.37 7.08
N GLN A 107 -10.80 19.26 7.72
CA GLN A 107 -10.58 18.35 8.85
C GLN A 107 -11.50 18.66 10.04
N PHE A 108 -11.72 19.94 10.32
CA PHE A 108 -12.62 20.39 11.37
C PHE A 108 -14.07 19.96 11.10
N LEU A 109 -14.55 20.10 9.86
CA LEU A 109 -15.89 19.67 9.46
C LEU A 109 -16.03 18.14 9.49
N LEU A 110 -15.01 17.39 9.06
CA LEU A 110 -14.99 15.92 9.18
C LEU A 110 -15.09 15.47 10.64
N ALA A 111 -14.29 16.08 11.53
CA ALA A 111 -14.32 15.76 12.96
C ALA A 111 -15.67 16.07 13.63
N LEU A 112 -16.45 16.99 13.04
CA LEU A 112 -17.80 17.34 13.47
C LEU A 112 -18.90 16.48 12.82
N GLY A 113 -18.54 15.55 11.93
CA GLY A 113 -19.46 14.60 11.31
C GLY A 113 -20.11 15.06 10.00
N PHE A 114 -19.57 16.09 9.33
CA PHE A 114 -20.02 16.47 7.99
C PHE A 114 -19.58 15.43 6.94
N SER A 115 -20.32 15.36 5.84
CA SER A 115 -20.03 14.40 4.76
C SER A 115 -18.69 14.70 4.08
N HIS A 116 -18.09 13.65 3.50
CA HIS A 116 -16.86 13.78 2.72
C HIS A 116 -17.01 14.76 1.54
N LYS A 117 -18.21 14.91 0.97
CA LYS A 117 -18.48 15.91 -0.08
C LYS A 117 -18.26 17.32 0.42
N VAL A 118 -18.85 17.66 1.55
CA VAL A 118 -18.69 18.99 2.16
C VAL A 118 -17.21 19.26 2.43
N ALA A 119 -16.56 18.35 3.14
CA ALA A 119 -15.15 18.48 3.51
C ALA A 119 -14.23 18.63 2.28
N ARG A 120 -14.41 17.80 1.26
CA ARG A 120 -13.58 17.81 0.06
C ARG A 120 -13.76 19.09 -0.77
N LEU A 121 -15.00 19.57 -0.90
CA LEU A 121 -15.27 20.86 -1.56
C LEU A 121 -14.62 22.02 -0.80
N VAL A 122 -14.75 22.05 0.53
CA VAL A 122 -14.07 23.02 1.41
C VAL A 122 -12.55 22.94 1.28
N GLU A 123 -11.95 21.75 1.26
CA GLU A 123 -10.50 21.60 1.10
C GLU A 123 -9.99 22.11 -0.26
N SER A 124 -10.79 21.90 -1.30
CA SER A 124 -10.36 22.12 -2.68
C SER A 124 -10.30 23.58 -3.11
N HIS A 125 -10.96 24.50 -2.41
CA HIS A 125 -11.23 25.84 -2.97
C HIS A 125 -9.96 26.68 -3.24
N VAL A 126 -8.85 26.42 -2.54
CA VAL A 126 -7.54 27.02 -2.87
C VAL A 126 -6.92 26.37 -4.11
N ALA A 127 -6.96 25.04 -4.20
CA ALA A 127 -6.44 24.30 -5.35
C ALA A 127 -7.26 24.61 -6.62
N ALA A 128 -8.57 24.77 -6.51
CA ALA A 128 -9.46 25.17 -7.59
C ALA A 128 -9.07 26.53 -8.19
N LYS A 129 -8.61 27.48 -7.36
CA LYS A 129 -8.05 28.76 -7.84
C LYS A 129 -6.83 28.55 -8.74
N ARG A 130 -5.88 27.71 -8.30
CA ARG A 130 -4.66 27.39 -9.07
C ARG A 130 -4.99 26.66 -10.37
N TYR A 131 -5.97 25.77 -10.33
CA TYR A 131 -6.46 25.03 -11.48
C TYR A 131 -7.10 25.96 -12.51
N LEU A 132 -8.07 26.79 -12.10
CA LEU A 132 -8.77 27.73 -12.97
C LEU A 132 -7.81 28.72 -13.64
N CYS A 133 -6.80 29.21 -12.92
CA CYS A 133 -5.74 30.05 -13.51
C CYS A 133 -4.86 29.31 -14.54
N ALA A 134 -4.81 27.98 -14.51
CA ALA A 134 -4.01 27.17 -15.40
C ALA A 134 -4.78 26.66 -16.62
N VAL A 135 -6.10 26.49 -16.51
CA VAL A 135 -6.97 26.05 -17.62
C VAL A 135 -7.64 27.21 -18.37
N ASP A 136 -7.92 28.31 -17.68
CA ASP A 136 -8.47 29.54 -18.25
C ASP A 136 -7.46 30.68 -18.06
N LYS A 137 -6.78 31.05 -19.16
CA LYS A 137 -5.76 32.11 -19.16
C LYS A 137 -6.32 33.48 -18.78
N ASP A 138 -7.62 33.70 -18.94
CA ASP A 138 -8.28 34.95 -18.61
C ASP A 138 -8.82 34.96 -17.16
N TYR A 139 -8.85 33.80 -16.48
CA TYR A 139 -9.32 33.69 -15.09
C TYR A 139 -8.45 34.48 -14.12
N MET A 140 -7.14 34.53 -14.36
CA MET A 140 -6.22 35.30 -13.52
C MET A 140 -6.57 36.80 -13.48
N ASN A 141 -7.16 37.34 -14.56
CA ASN A 141 -7.58 38.74 -14.62
C ASN A 141 -8.81 39.03 -13.74
N LYS A 142 -9.62 38.00 -13.44
CA LYS A 142 -10.86 38.09 -12.64
C LYS A 142 -10.61 38.02 -11.13
N LEU A 143 -9.41 37.59 -10.70
CA LEU A 143 -9.04 37.55 -9.28
C LEU A 143 -8.85 38.96 -8.69
N SER A 144 -9.32 39.17 -7.45
CA SER A 144 -9.01 40.39 -6.69
C SER A 144 -7.52 40.49 -6.35
N ASP A 145 -7.05 41.69 -5.98
CA ASP A 145 -5.63 41.92 -5.70
C ASP A 145 -5.12 41.08 -4.51
N ALA A 146 -5.98 40.80 -3.53
CA ALA A 146 -5.68 39.89 -2.42
C ALA A 146 -5.58 38.43 -2.90
N SER A 147 -6.50 37.98 -3.78
CA SER A 147 -6.47 36.63 -4.36
C SER A 147 -5.26 36.40 -5.28
N LYS A 148 -4.79 37.44 -6.00
CA LYS A 148 -3.56 37.39 -6.81
C LYS A 148 -2.31 37.29 -5.94
N LYS A 149 -2.23 38.07 -4.86
CA LYS A 149 -1.10 38.00 -3.91
C LYS A 149 -1.04 36.64 -3.21
N SER A 150 -2.17 36.12 -2.73
CA SER A 150 -2.21 34.79 -2.10
C SER A 150 -1.88 33.66 -3.07
N LEU A 151 -2.26 33.76 -4.35
CA LEU A 151 -1.89 32.78 -5.38
C LEU A 151 -0.37 32.61 -5.51
N ALA A 152 0.41 33.70 -5.41
CA ALA A 152 1.86 33.63 -5.44
C ALA A 152 2.45 32.84 -4.26
N TYR A 153 1.88 33.00 -3.05
CA TYR A 153 2.27 32.22 -1.87
C TYR A 153 1.79 30.77 -1.90
N GLN A 154 0.79 30.46 -2.74
CA GLN A 154 0.17 29.15 -2.86
C GLN A 154 0.73 28.32 -4.04
N GLY A 155 1.84 28.75 -4.65
CA GLY A 155 2.51 27.98 -5.71
C GLY A 155 2.05 28.29 -7.13
N GLY A 156 1.32 29.38 -7.36
CA GLY A 156 0.95 29.84 -8.71
C GLY A 156 -0.04 28.92 -9.46
N PRO A 157 -0.28 29.16 -10.76
CA PRO A 157 -1.08 28.25 -11.60
C PRO A 157 -0.52 26.82 -11.61
N MET A 158 -1.41 25.82 -11.69
CA MET A 158 -1.03 24.41 -11.76
C MET A 158 -0.21 24.05 -13.01
N SER A 159 0.75 23.14 -12.84
CA SER A 159 1.44 22.44 -13.93
C SER A 159 0.49 21.51 -14.71
N GLU A 160 0.90 21.02 -15.90
CA GLU A 160 0.10 20.06 -16.68
C GLU A 160 -0.25 18.79 -15.88
N PHE A 161 0.67 18.31 -15.05
CA PHE A 161 0.45 17.16 -14.17
C PHE A 161 -0.57 17.47 -13.07
N GLU A 162 -0.42 18.60 -12.37
CA GLU A 162 -1.38 19.02 -11.34
C GLU A 162 -2.78 19.26 -11.92
N LYS A 163 -2.87 19.81 -13.13
CA LYS A 163 -4.13 19.97 -13.86
C LYS A 163 -4.78 18.64 -14.15
N ALA A 164 -4.04 17.65 -14.69
CA ALA A 164 -4.60 16.33 -14.98
C ALA A 164 -5.15 15.65 -13.70
N LYS A 165 -4.41 15.76 -12.59
CA LYS A 165 -4.83 15.22 -11.28
C LYS A 165 -6.04 15.93 -10.70
N PHE A 166 -6.09 17.26 -10.76
CA PHE A 166 -7.23 18.04 -10.24
C PHE A 166 -8.47 17.86 -11.11
N GLY A 167 -8.28 17.77 -12.43
CA GLY A 167 -9.32 17.53 -13.43
C GLY A 167 -9.99 16.16 -13.33
N SER A 168 -9.33 15.16 -12.72
CA SER A 168 -9.87 13.81 -12.56
C SER A 168 -10.71 13.61 -11.29
N ASP A 169 -10.87 14.63 -10.43
CA ASP A 169 -11.73 14.54 -9.24
C ASP A 169 -13.21 14.50 -9.67
N ARG A 170 -14.01 13.57 -9.09
CA ARG A 170 -15.45 13.44 -9.38
C ARG A 170 -16.25 14.73 -9.15
N TRP A 171 -15.76 15.62 -8.30
CA TRP A 171 -16.39 16.91 -8.00
C TRP A 171 -15.62 18.08 -8.62
N CYS A 172 -14.70 17.85 -9.56
CA CYS A 172 -13.88 18.92 -10.15
C CYS A 172 -14.75 20.10 -10.62
N ASN A 173 -15.90 19.82 -11.22
CA ASN A 173 -16.86 20.83 -11.65
C ASN A 173 -17.42 21.63 -10.46
N GLU A 174 -17.91 20.96 -9.41
CA GLU A 174 -18.41 21.62 -8.20
C GLU A 174 -17.30 22.36 -7.43
N MET A 175 -16.07 21.86 -7.41
CA MET A 175 -14.92 22.56 -6.82
C MET A 175 -14.60 23.85 -7.56
N CYS A 176 -14.56 23.78 -8.90
CA CYS A 176 -14.37 24.94 -9.75
C CYS A 176 -15.53 25.92 -9.60
N GLN A 177 -16.76 25.43 -9.49
CA GLN A 177 -17.94 26.26 -9.37
C GLN A 177 -18.02 26.93 -7.99
N LEU A 178 -17.71 26.21 -6.91
CA LEU A 178 -17.56 26.79 -5.57
C LEU A 178 -16.52 27.89 -5.58
N ARG A 179 -15.40 27.68 -6.28
CA ARG A 179 -14.37 28.72 -6.39
C ARG A 179 -14.86 29.97 -7.11
N LYS A 180 -15.68 29.83 -8.15
CA LYS A 180 -16.29 30.98 -8.83
C LYS A 180 -17.20 31.75 -7.88
N TRP A 181 -18.02 31.05 -7.09
CA TRP A 181 -18.87 31.70 -6.09
C TRP A 181 -18.05 32.40 -5.00
N ASP A 182 -16.95 31.81 -4.51
CA ASP A 182 -15.98 32.46 -3.62
C ASP A 182 -15.45 33.77 -4.26
N ASP A 183 -15.00 33.72 -5.51
CA ASP A 183 -14.47 34.90 -6.18
C ASP A 183 -15.54 36.01 -6.40
N GLU A 184 -16.81 35.63 -6.60
CA GLU A 184 -17.95 36.54 -6.83
C GLU A 184 -18.60 37.08 -5.53
N ALA A 185 -18.47 36.37 -4.40
CA ALA A 185 -19.14 36.64 -3.13
C ALA A 185 -18.48 37.79 -2.33
N LYS A 186 -18.31 38.95 -2.95
CA LYS A 186 -17.56 40.11 -2.39
C LYS A 186 -18.33 41.43 -2.53
N VAL A 187 -19.66 41.36 -2.63
CA VAL A 187 -20.50 42.54 -2.91
C VAL A 187 -20.94 43.21 -1.62
N GLU A 188 -20.50 44.46 -1.41
CA GLU A 188 -20.92 45.27 -0.26
C GLU A 188 -22.44 45.55 -0.31
N GLY A 189 -23.12 45.33 0.82
CA GLY A 189 -24.56 45.62 0.96
C GLY A 189 -25.51 44.65 0.23
N LEU A 190 -25.01 43.53 -0.32
CA LEU A 190 -25.88 42.52 -0.93
C LEU A 190 -26.71 41.79 0.13
N GLU A 191 -28.03 41.94 0.06
CA GLU A 191 -28.97 41.23 0.93
C GLU A 191 -29.14 39.78 0.44
N VAL A 192 -28.89 38.83 1.34
CA VAL A 192 -29.02 37.39 1.10
C VAL A 192 -29.80 36.72 2.23
N ARG A 193 -30.15 35.46 2.01
CA ARG A 193 -30.80 34.59 3.00
C ARG A 193 -30.05 34.63 4.35
N ASP A 194 -30.79 34.85 5.44
CA ASP A 194 -30.21 34.98 6.78
C ASP A 194 -29.53 33.68 7.29
N LEU A 195 -28.63 33.81 8.26
CA LEU A 195 -27.87 32.68 8.81
C LEU A 195 -28.76 31.60 9.46
N GLU A 196 -29.84 31.96 10.15
CA GLU A 196 -30.67 31.00 10.89
C GLU A 196 -31.45 30.08 9.96
N SER A 197 -31.84 30.59 8.81
CA SER A 197 -32.59 29.83 7.82
C SER A 197 -31.83 28.63 7.25
N TRP A 198 -30.52 28.51 7.49
CA TRP A 198 -29.69 27.36 7.10
C TRP A 198 -29.74 26.17 8.08
N ARG A 199 -30.55 26.22 9.17
CA ARG A 199 -30.62 25.21 10.24
C ARG A 199 -31.57 24.01 10.03
N ILE A 200 -32.26 23.88 8.87
CA ILE A 200 -33.29 22.88 8.45
C ILE A 200 -34.69 23.49 8.22
N GLY A 201 -35.34 23.17 7.08
CA GLY A 201 -36.80 23.05 6.96
C GLY A 201 -37.66 24.28 6.63
N HIS A 202 -37.09 25.46 6.39
CA HIS A 202 -37.89 26.60 5.87
C HIS A 202 -37.78 26.68 4.35
N SER A 203 -38.89 26.43 3.65
CA SER A 203 -39.06 26.87 2.26
C SER A 203 -38.96 28.40 2.22
N PRO A 204 -38.22 28.99 1.27
CA PRO A 204 -38.09 30.43 1.19
C PRO A 204 -39.44 31.09 0.84
N PRO A 205 -39.76 32.28 1.37
CA PRO A 205 -40.74 33.12 0.69
C PRO A 205 -40.17 33.52 -0.68
N PRO A 206 -41.00 33.65 -1.72
CA PRO A 206 -40.52 34.02 -3.04
C PRO A 206 -39.82 35.38 -2.96
N LEU A 207 -38.56 35.42 -3.43
CA LEU A 207 -37.86 36.67 -3.74
C LEU A 207 -38.75 37.47 -4.69
N SER A 208 -39.25 38.59 -4.19
CA SER A 208 -40.00 39.55 -4.98
C SER A 208 -39.02 40.17 -5.97
N SER A 209 -39.22 39.88 -7.25
CA SER A 209 -38.58 40.61 -8.33
C SER A 209 -38.97 42.09 -8.21
N PRO A 210 -38.02 43.04 -8.30
CA PRO A 210 -38.38 44.44 -8.48
C PRO A 210 -38.98 44.59 -9.86
N SER A 211 -40.26 44.96 -9.90
CA SER A 211 -40.88 45.50 -11.10
C SER A 211 -40.16 46.78 -11.50
N MET A 212 -39.60 46.82 -12.71
CA MET A 212 -39.57 48.05 -13.51
C MET A 212 -40.02 47.69 -14.91
N ALA A 213 -41.30 47.96 -15.16
CA ALA A 213 -41.79 48.19 -16.51
C ALA A 213 -41.24 49.54 -17.01
N ASP A 214 -41.22 49.64 -18.34
CA ASP A 214 -41.09 50.84 -19.17
C ASP A 214 -39.65 51.33 -19.45
N ASN A 215 -39.06 50.91 -20.58
CA ASN A 215 -39.26 51.66 -21.83
C ASN A 215 -38.42 51.15 -23.01
N TYR A 216 -38.99 51.36 -24.20
CA TYR A 216 -38.46 51.24 -25.57
C TYR A 216 -38.39 49.85 -26.21
N GLY A 217 -39.39 49.59 -27.04
CA GLY A 217 -39.42 48.45 -27.95
C GLY A 217 -38.71 48.70 -29.27
N LEU A 218 -38.66 47.64 -30.08
CA LEU A 218 -38.99 47.64 -31.51
C LEU A 218 -39.06 46.17 -31.99
N GLN A 219 -39.95 45.96 -32.97
CA GLN A 219 -40.40 44.71 -33.55
C GLN A 219 -39.34 43.97 -34.37
N GLY A 220 -39.50 42.64 -34.50
CA GLY A 220 -38.92 41.87 -35.61
C GLY A 220 -38.91 40.35 -35.37
N PRO A 221 -39.61 39.52 -36.18
CA PRO A 221 -39.78 38.10 -35.90
C PRO A 221 -38.90 37.17 -36.77
N VAL A 222 -38.91 35.89 -36.40
CA VAL A 222 -38.63 34.68 -37.21
C VAL A 222 -37.16 34.26 -37.37
N LYS A 223 -36.81 33.06 -36.88
CA LYS A 223 -36.52 31.85 -37.69
C LYS A 223 -35.83 30.75 -36.86
N ASP A 224 -36.57 29.67 -36.64
CA ASP A 224 -36.03 28.31 -36.61
C ASP A 224 -35.45 28.01 -38.01
N PRO A 225 -34.27 27.38 -38.12
CA PRO A 225 -34.30 25.98 -38.56
C PRO A 225 -33.17 25.09 -37.99
N THR A 226 -33.56 23.93 -37.47
CA THR A 226 -33.03 22.58 -37.78
C THR A 226 -31.51 22.40 -37.93
N ALA A 227 -30.90 21.70 -36.98
CA ALA A 227 -29.83 20.73 -37.25
C ALA A 227 -29.74 19.68 -36.12
N GLU A 228 -30.15 18.46 -36.45
CA GLU A 228 -29.70 17.15 -35.94
C GLU A 228 -28.90 17.15 -34.62
N ARG A 229 -29.59 16.88 -33.50
CA ARG A 229 -28.95 16.27 -32.32
C ARG A 229 -29.10 14.76 -32.41
N THR A 230 -28.02 14.11 -32.82
CA THR A 230 -27.75 12.71 -32.52
C THR A 230 -27.90 12.49 -31.01
N ASN A 231 -28.87 11.67 -30.64
CA ASN A 231 -28.97 11.10 -29.30
C ASN A 231 -27.72 10.26 -29.02
N GLN A 232 -26.76 10.84 -28.34
CA GLN A 232 -25.70 10.13 -27.62
C GLN A 232 -25.74 10.61 -26.17
N THR A 233 -26.71 10.10 -25.42
CA THR A 233 -26.52 9.78 -24.01
C THR A 233 -25.73 8.48 -23.96
N PRO A 234 -24.53 8.47 -23.39
CA PRO A 234 -24.38 8.02 -22.00
C PRO A 234 -23.39 8.96 -21.27
N PHE A 235 -23.47 9.20 -19.97
CA PHE A 235 -22.95 8.30 -18.95
C PHE A 235 -23.60 8.59 -17.61
N LEU A 236 -24.43 7.62 -17.18
CA LEU A 236 -24.57 7.29 -15.78
C LEU A 236 -23.28 6.59 -15.37
N TYR A 237 -22.41 7.29 -14.63
CA TYR A 237 -21.29 6.66 -13.94
C TYR A 237 -21.40 6.97 -12.45
N GLN A 238 -21.94 6.00 -11.72
CA GLN A 238 -21.93 5.98 -10.26
C GLN A 238 -20.54 5.53 -9.78
N GLY A 239 -19.94 6.36 -8.92
CA GLY A 239 -19.00 5.93 -7.89
C GLY A 239 -17.54 5.74 -8.31
N SER A 240 -16.75 6.81 -8.35
CA SER A 240 -15.29 6.74 -8.15
C SER A 240 -14.79 8.04 -7.55
N THR A 241 -14.53 8.00 -6.25
CA THR A 241 -14.59 9.23 -5.47
C THR A 241 -13.63 9.31 -4.33
N ASN A 242 -12.39 9.12 -4.70
CA ASN A 242 -11.27 9.73 -4.03
C ASN A 242 -10.36 10.16 -5.18
N ILE A 243 -9.80 11.37 -5.13
CA ILE A 243 -8.55 11.57 -5.87
C ILE A 243 -7.63 10.48 -5.33
N ASP A 244 -7.24 9.56 -6.20
CA ASP A 244 -6.32 8.50 -5.84
C ASP A 244 -4.92 9.11 -5.69
N VAL A 245 -4.70 9.70 -4.51
CA VAL A 245 -3.40 10.24 -4.09
C VAL A 245 -2.35 9.11 -4.06
N THR A 246 -2.78 7.85 -3.88
CA THR A 246 -1.97 6.63 -3.98
C THR A 246 -1.48 6.40 -5.41
N ALA A 247 -2.36 6.52 -6.41
CA ALA A 247 -1.96 6.47 -7.82
C ALA A 247 -1.04 7.63 -8.20
N CYS A 248 -1.24 8.82 -7.65
CA CYS A 248 -0.36 9.97 -7.90
C CYS A 248 1.04 9.79 -7.30
N LEU A 249 1.15 9.18 -6.12
CA LEU A 249 2.43 8.87 -5.48
C LEU A 249 3.14 7.69 -6.17
N ALA A 250 2.40 6.64 -6.54
CA ALA A 250 2.92 5.51 -7.31
C ALA A 250 3.44 5.98 -8.68
N LYS A 251 2.75 6.92 -9.33
CA LYS A 251 3.16 7.54 -10.59
C LYS A 251 4.39 8.44 -10.44
N ALA A 252 4.45 9.27 -9.39
CA ALA A 252 5.62 10.11 -9.11
C ALA A 252 6.88 9.30 -8.76
N LEU A 253 6.71 8.09 -8.21
CA LEU A 253 7.79 7.14 -7.95
C LEU A 253 8.15 6.31 -9.21
N GLY A 254 7.16 5.97 -10.04
CA GLY A 254 7.35 5.29 -11.33
C GLY A 254 8.09 6.14 -12.37
N ASP A 255 7.79 7.44 -12.44
CA ASP A 255 8.46 8.39 -13.35
C ASP A 255 9.97 8.57 -13.04
N ARG A 256 10.45 8.08 -11.88
CA ARG A 256 11.90 8.06 -11.56
C ARG A 256 12.65 6.87 -12.15
N ASN A 257 11.95 5.80 -12.54
CA ASN A 257 12.56 4.60 -13.12
C ASN A 257 12.70 4.68 -14.66
N ASP A 258 12.02 5.64 -15.31
CA ASP A 258 12.04 5.80 -16.78
C ASP A 258 13.09 6.80 -17.31
N VAL A 259 13.96 7.34 -16.44
CA VAL A 259 15.13 8.08 -16.92
C VAL A 259 16.22 7.08 -17.32
N SER A 260 16.09 6.60 -18.56
CA SER A 260 17.13 5.85 -19.26
C SER A 260 18.46 6.60 -19.17
N LEU A 261 19.48 5.93 -18.61
CA LEU A 261 20.88 6.35 -18.62
C LEU A 261 21.43 6.27 -20.05
N ASN A 262 21.03 7.22 -20.91
CA ASN A 262 21.79 7.52 -22.11
C ASN A 262 22.85 8.56 -21.78
N GLN A 263 24.09 8.13 -21.97
CA GLN A 263 25.30 8.94 -21.90
C GLN A 263 25.22 10.13 -22.87
N ASP A 264 25.97 11.17 -22.48
CA ASP A 264 26.35 12.36 -23.26
C ASP A 264 25.32 13.49 -23.35
N ASN A 265 25.32 14.33 -22.30
CA ASN A 265 25.44 15.78 -22.48
C ASN A 265 25.84 16.47 -21.16
N HIS A 266 27.02 17.08 -21.17
CA HIS A 266 27.47 18.00 -20.12
C HIS A 266 26.61 19.27 -20.14
N HIS A 267 25.68 19.39 -19.20
CA HIS A 267 25.25 20.69 -18.67
C HIS A 267 25.11 20.59 -17.15
N GLU A 268 25.98 21.30 -16.44
CA GLU A 268 25.82 21.59 -15.01
C GLU A 268 24.50 22.34 -14.81
N SER A 269 23.42 21.64 -14.45
CA SER A 269 22.26 22.27 -13.80
C SER A 269 22.47 22.20 -12.30
N GLY A 270 23.04 23.25 -11.72
CA GLY A 270 22.99 23.44 -10.27
C GLY A 270 21.52 23.48 -9.83
N ASN A 271 21.13 22.59 -8.91
CA ASN A 271 19.78 22.59 -8.31
C ASN A 271 19.44 24.01 -7.85
N SER A 272 18.38 24.61 -8.39
CA SER A 272 18.01 25.96 -7.98
C SER A 272 17.50 25.93 -6.53
N PRO A 273 17.63 27.03 -5.76
CA PRO A 273 17.08 27.12 -4.41
C PRO A 273 15.58 26.79 -4.33
N LEU A 274 14.83 27.06 -5.41
CA LEU A 274 13.40 26.75 -5.51
C LEU A 274 13.13 25.25 -5.61
N ASP A 275 13.99 24.49 -6.29
CA ASP A 275 13.87 23.03 -6.38
C ASP A 275 14.16 22.36 -5.04
N LEU A 276 15.09 22.93 -4.26
CA LEU A 276 15.37 22.47 -2.90
C LEU A 276 14.22 22.81 -1.94
N ILE A 277 13.62 24.00 -2.06
CA ILE A 277 12.45 24.40 -1.26
C ILE A 277 11.23 23.55 -1.61
N SER A 278 10.97 23.28 -2.89
CA SER A 278 9.86 22.43 -3.32
C SER A 278 10.02 21.00 -2.81
N ARG A 279 11.25 20.47 -2.82
CA ARG A 279 11.57 19.14 -2.26
C ARG A 279 11.46 19.12 -0.75
N ASP A 280 11.79 20.23 -0.07
CA ASP A 280 11.67 20.35 1.38
C ASP A 280 10.20 20.43 1.82
N ILE A 281 9.36 21.14 1.07
CA ILE A 281 7.89 21.18 1.28
C ILE A 281 7.27 19.82 1.00
N GLU A 282 7.65 19.15 -0.09
CA GLU A 282 7.19 17.81 -0.41
C GLU A 282 7.58 16.80 0.69
N LEU A 283 8.83 16.88 1.16
CA LEU A 283 9.34 16.02 2.23
C LEU A 283 8.63 16.29 3.56
N THR A 284 8.47 17.55 3.97
CA THR A 284 7.82 17.90 5.24
C THR A 284 6.32 17.57 5.22
N THR A 285 5.62 17.86 4.12
CA THR A 285 4.22 17.47 3.95
C THR A 285 4.06 15.96 3.97
N THR A 286 4.98 15.22 3.34
CA THR A 286 5.01 13.76 3.40
C THR A 286 5.23 13.29 4.83
N ILE A 287 6.20 13.85 5.57
CA ILE A 287 6.44 13.52 6.99
C ILE A 287 5.21 13.79 7.86
N ASP A 288 4.52 14.91 7.66
CA ASP A 288 3.35 15.31 8.43
C ASP A 288 2.15 14.37 8.16
N ILE A 289 1.90 14.03 6.88
CA ILE A 289 0.87 13.06 6.49
C ILE A 289 1.18 11.67 7.09
N LEU A 290 2.44 11.26 7.06
CA LEU A 290 2.86 9.98 7.62
C LEU A 290 2.75 9.95 9.14
N THR A 291 2.96 11.08 9.80
CA THR A 291 2.80 11.22 11.26
C THR A 291 1.33 11.18 11.67
N LEU A 292 0.43 11.85 10.93
CA LEU A 292 -1.01 11.82 11.15
C LEU A 292 -1.59 10.40 10.98
N ARG A 293 -1.09 9.66 10.00
CA ARG A 293 -1.48 8.26 9.72
C ARG A 293 -1.03 7.23 10.76
N THR A 294 -0.40 7.64 11.86
CA THR A 294 -0.09 6.77 13.01
C THR A 294 -1.16 6.80 14.12
N GLN A 295 -2.22 7.60 13.97
CA GLN A 295 -3.29 7.75 14.96
C GLN A 295 -4.44 6.74 14.76
N SER A 296 -5.00 6.23 15.87
CA SER A 296 -5.97 5.13 15.92
C SER A 296 -7.23 5.21 15.01
N PRO A 297 -7.92 6.36 14.83
CA PRO A 297 -9.10 6.39 13.95
C PRO A 297 -8.75 6.22 12.46
N TYR A 298 -7.59 6.71 12.03
CA TYR A 298 -7.14 6.57 10.63
C TYR A 298 -6.70 5.14 10.28
N MET A 299 -6.31 4.32 11.26
CA MET A 299 -5.92 2.93 11.01
C MET A 299 -7.09 2.06 10.55
N SER A 300 -8.30 2.30 11.08
CA SER A 300 -9.48 1.56 10.65
C SER A 300 -9.87 1.91 9.21
N GLU A 301 -9.70 3.17 8.82
CA GLU A 301 -9.95 3.64 7.46
C GLU A 301 -8.92 3.05 6.47
N ILE A 302 -7.62 3.12 6.79
CA ILE A 302 -6.56 2.48 6.00
C ILE A 302 -6.81 0.98 5.84
N PHE A 303 -7.27 0.32 6.92
CA PHE A 303 -7.64 -1.09 6.86
C PHE A 303 -8.79 -1.35 5.87
N LEU A 304 -9.87 -0.57 5.96
CA LEU A 304 -11.04 -0.70 5.09
C LEU A 304 -10.72 -0.41 3.62
N GLU A 305 -9.92 0.61 3.34
CA GLU A 305 -9.67 1.05 1.97
C GLU A 305 -8.50 0.31 1.31
N ALA A 306 -7.37 0.20 2.00
CA ALA A 306 -6.11 -0.21 1.39
C ALA A 306 -5.72 -1.66 1.67
N VAL A 307 -6.02 -2.20 2.86
CA VAL A 307 -5.48 -3.52 3.25
C VAL A 307 -6.10 -4.64 2.39
N GLU A 308 -5.23 -5.31 1.65
CA GLU A 308 -5.49 -6.51 0.87
C GLU A 308 -4.77 -7.72 1.48
N CYS A 309 -5.36 -8.91 1.32
CA CYS A 309 -4.76 -10.18 1.67
C CYS A 309 -4.48 -10.95 0.36
N PRO A 310 -3.21 -11.14 -0.05
CA PRO A 310 -2.88 -11.76 -1.34
C PRO A 310 -3.49 -13.14 -1.56
N GLY A 311 -3.65 -13.90 -0.48
CA GLY A 311 -4.25 -15.22 -0.49
C GLY A 311 -5.76 -15.22 -0.26
N ILE A 312 -6.47 -14.08 -0.38
CA ILE A 312 -7.94 -13.97 -0.23
C ILE A 312 -8.53 -12.96 -1.23
N THR A 313 -8.05 -11.72 -1.21
CA THR A 313 -8.64 -10.57 -1.92
C THR A 313 -8.88 -10.83 -3.41
N PRO A 314 -7.96 -11.47 -4.16
CA PRO A 314 -8.18 -11.69 -5.58
C PRO A 314 -9.34 -12.63 -5.93
N PHE A 315 -9.75 -13.53 -5.04
CA PHE A 315 -10.78 -14.56 -5.34
C PHE A 315 -12.03 -14.48 -4.46
N ASP A 316 -11.97 -13.80 -3.30
CA ASP A 316 -13.14 -13.62 -2.43
C ASP A 316 -13.30 -12.15 -2.03
N ARG A 317 -13.09 -11.23 -3.00
CA ARG A 317 -13.04 -9.78 -2.81
C ARG A 317 -14.24 -9.23 -2.05
N VAL A 318 -15.45 -9.62 -2.44
CA VAL A 318 -16.69 -9.10 -1.83
C VAL A 318 -16.78 -9.50 -0.35
N ASN A 319 -16.60 -10.78 -0.04
CA ASN A 319 -16.64 -11.24 1.36
C ASN A 319 -15.47 -10.69 2.17
N TRP A 320 -14.29 -10.51 1.56
CA TRP A 320 -13.17 -9.83 2.21
C TRP A 320 -13.56 -8.41 2.62
N GLN A 321 -14.16 -7.63 1.72
CA GLN A 321 -14.61 -6.27 2.03
C GLN A 321 -15.68 -6.25 3.12
N LEU A 322 -16.67 -7.15 3.06
CA LEU A 322 -17.69 -7.27 4.12
C LEU A 322 -17.06 -7.66 5.46
N ALA A 323 -16.15 -8.63 5.47
CA ALA A 323 -15.44 -9.05 6.68
C ALA A 323 -14.61 -7.91 7.28
N LYS A 324 -13.97 -7.07 6.47
CA LYS A 324 -13.22 -5.90 6.99
C LYS A 324 -14.12 -4.94 7.76
N HIS A 325 -15.34 -4.69 7.29
CA HIS A 325 -16.31 -3.86 8.02
C HIS A 325 -16.71 -4.52 9.35
N HIS A 326 -16.95 -5.84 9.36
CA HIS A 326 -17.18 -6.57 10.60
C HIS A 326 -16.00 -6.50 11.56
N PHE A 327 -14.77 -6.66 11.08
CA PHE A 327 -13.58 -6.58 11.93
C PHE A 327 -13.42 -5.20 12.56
N VAL A 328 -13.71 -4.13 11.81
CA VAL A 328 -13.70 -2.76 12.36
C VAL A 328 -14.81 -2.55 13.37
N GLU A 329 -16.00 -3.14 13.17
CA GLU A 329 -17.07 -3.10 14.18
C GLU A 329 -16.66 -3.83 15.45
N LEU A 330 -16.11 -5.04 15.34
CA LEU A 330 -15.59 -5.82 16.46
C LEU A 330 -14.43 -5.10 17.18
N ALA A 331 -13.62 -4.32 16.45
CA ALA A 331 -12.53 -3.54 17.03
C ALA A 331 -13.02 -2.44 17.98
N LYS A 332 -14.27 -1.98 17.88
CA LYS A 332 -14.84 -0.99 18.80
C LYS A 332 -15.02 -1.54 20.21
N SER A 333 -15.25 -2.85 20.35
CA SER A 333 -15.47 -3.53 21.62
C SER A 333 -14.33 -4.47 22.03
N CYS A 334 -13.42 -4.83 21.11
CA CYS A 334 -12.32 -5.76 21.36
C CYS A 334 -10.94 -5.13 21.07
N THR A 335 -10.16 -4.93 22.12
CA THR A 335 -8.80 -4.35 22.05
C THR A 335 -7.83 -5.20 21.25
N ALA A 336 -7.95 -6.53 21.29
CA ALA A 336 -7.11 -7.45 20.53
C ALA A 336 -7.31 -7.28 19.03
N VAL A 337 -8.57 -7.21 18.58
CA VAL A 337 -8.91 -6.97 17.16
C VAL A 337 -8.43 -5.59 16.72
N ALA A 338 -8.65 -4.54 17.51
CA ALA A 338 -8.17 -3.19 17.22
C ALA A 338 -6.64 -3.12 17.09
N SER A 339 -5.91 -3.84 17.95
CA SER A 339 -4.45 -3.91 17.92
C SER A 339 -3.94 -4.63 16.67
N CYS A 340 -4.62 -5.69 16.24
CA CYS A 340 -4.30 -6.39 14.99
C CYS A 340 -4.53 -5.52 13.75
N ILE A 341 -5.67 -4.81 13.68
CA ILE A 341 -5.98 -3.87 12.60
C ILE A 341 -4.91 -2.77 12.52
N THR A 342 -4.50 -2.23 13.67
CA THR A 342 -3.44 -1.23 13.74
C THR A 342 -2.11 -1.79 13.22
N ALA A 343 -1.71 -2.97 13.66
CA ALA A 343 -0.47 -3.61 13.22
C ALA A 343 -0.45 -3.82 11.68
N LEU A 344 -1.55 -4.33 11.12
CA LEU A 344 -1.72 -4.51 9.68
C LEU A 344 -1.65 -3.20 8.91
N SER A 345 -2.35 -2.18 9.37
CA SER A 345 -2.41 -0.88 8.70
C SER A 345 -1.06 -0.17 8.69
N VAL A 346 -0.31 -0.25 9.81
CA VAL A 346 1.07 0.26 9.90
C VAL A 346 2.00 -0.51 8.96
N LEU A 347 1.89 -1.84 8.90
CA LEU A 347 2.69 -2.66 7.98
C LEU A 347 2.39 -2.30 6.51
N TYR A 348 1.11 -2.23 6.15
CA TYR A 348 0.67 -1.96 4.79
C TYR A 348 1.12 -0.58 4.33
N ASN A 349 0.91 0.45 5.15
CA ASN A 349 1.46 1.79 4.88
C ASN A 349 2.99 1.77 4.78
N GLY A 350 3.68 1.04 5.65
CA GLY A 350 5.12 0.89 5.58
C GLY A 350 5.60 0.36 4.24
N GLN A 351 4.94 -0.68 3.71
CA GLN A 351 5.33 -1.32 2.45
C GLN A 351 4.92 -0.52 1.21
N VAL A 352 3.69 0.01 1.18
CA VAL A 352 3.20 0.80 0.04
C VAL A 352 3.98 2.09 -0.15
N TYR A 353 4.37 2.75 0.95
CA TYR A 353 5.09 4.02 0.91
C TYR A 353 6.61 3.89 1.16
N ALA A 354 7.14 2.66 1.14
CA ALA A 354 8.56 2.35 1.37
C ALA A 354 9.17 2.98 2.65
N LEU A 355 8.39 3.00 3.73
CA LEU A 355 8.78 3.55 5.03
C LEU A 355 9.41 2.49 5.94
N SER A 356 10.00 2.95 7.03
CA SER A 356 10.55 2.03 8.04
C SER A 356 9.45 1.15 8.62
N SER A 357 9.55 -0.16 8.41
CA SER A 357 8.69 -1.18 9.04
C SER A 357 9.06 -1.45 10.51
N SER A 358 9.98 -0.69 11.11
CA SER A 358 10.45 -0.94 12.48
C SER A 358 9.35 -0.80 13.53
N GLY A 359 8.36 0.06 13.31
CA GLY A 359 7.19 0.21 14.17
C GLY A 359 6.15 -0.90 14.05
N SER A 360 6.02 -1.54 12.87
CA SER A 360 4.96 -2.53 12.62
C SER A 360 5.14 -3.80 13.47
N LEU A 361 6.39 -4.22 13.72
CA LEU A 361 6.67 -5.39 14.55
C LEU A 361 6.33 -5.15 16.03
N SER A 362 6.49 -3.91 16.52
CA SER A 362 6.09 -3.55 17.90
C SER A 362 4.57 -3.62 18.06
N HIS A 363 3.81 -3.09 17.09
CA HIS A 363 2.35 -3.23 17.08
C HIS A 363 1.90 -4.69 16.96
N TYR A 364 2.59 -5.49 16.15
CA TYR A 364 2.32 -6.94 16.04
C TYR A 364 2.58 -7.68 17.36
N GLN A 365 3.67 -7.37 18.07
CA GLN A 365 3.93 -7.95 19.40
C GLN A 365 2.87 -7.52 20.42
N SER A 366 2.46 -6.25 20.40
CA SER A 366 1.35 -5.76 21.23
C SER A 366 0.06 -6.51 20.94
N ALA A 367 -0.26 -6.73 19.66
CA ALA A 367 -1.44 -7.47 19.24
C ALA A 367 -1.42 -8.93 19.75
N ARG A 368 -0.28 -9.62 19.66
CA ARG A 368 -0.11 -10.97 20.22
C ARG A 368 -0.35 -11.01 21.73
N ASN A 369 0.12 -10.01 22.46
CA ASN A 369 -0.12 -9.92 23.91
C ASN A 369 -1.62 -9.75 24.21
N SER A 370 -2.29 -8.84 23.50
CA SER A 370 -3.74 -8.64 23.65
C SER A 370 -4.56 -9.88 23.27
N ILE A 371 -4.12 -10.67 22.28
CA ILE A 371 -4.74 -11.97 21.97
C ILE A 371 -4.59 -12.95 23.14
N ASN A 372 -3.41 -13.03 23.76
CA ASN A 372 -3.19 -13.93 24.89
C ASN A 372 -4.00 -13.51 26.13
N GLU A 373 -4.17 -12.20 26.35
CA GLU A 373 -5.07 -11.66 27.38
C GLU A 373 -6.52 -12.05 27.11
N LEU A 374 -7.00 -11.86 25.88
CA LEU A 374 -8.35 -12.26 25.45
C LEU A 374 -8.57 -13.77 25.58
N LEU A 375 -7.57 -14.59 25.26
CA LEU A 375 -7.64 -16.04 25.41
C LEU A 375 -7.71 -16.49 26.87
N SER A 376 -7.12 -15.71 27.78
CA SER A 376 -7.12 -15.97 29.23
C SER A 376 -8.45 -15.59 29.89
N ASP A 377 -9.23 -14.71 29.25
CA ASP A 377 -10.60 -14.41 29.65
C ASP A 377 -11.55 -15.55 29.23
N HIS A 378 -12.08 -16.27 30.23
CA HIS A 378 -12.98 -17.40 30.02
C HIS A 378 -14.39 -16.99 29.57
N ASP A 379 -14.80 -15.76 29.88
CA ASP A 379 -16.13 -15.24 29.53
C ASP A 379 -16.15 -14.61 28.12
N ALA A 380 -14.98 -14.28 27.57
CA ALA A 380 -14.85 -13.76 26.22
C ALA A 380 -15.24 -14.80 25.16
N GLU A 381 -15.97 -14.38 24.12
CA GLU A 381 -16.30 -15.26 22.99
C GLU A 381 -15.05 -15.66 22.19
N PHE A 382 -14.94 -16.95 21.85
CA PHE A 382 -13.78 -17.45 21.09
C PHE A 382 -13.71 -16.87 19.67
N GLU A 383 -14.84 -16.48 19.07
CA GLU A 383 -14.86 -15.86 17.74
C GLU A 383 -14.02 -14.58 17.66
N LEU A 384 -13.99 -13.77 18.73
CA LEU A 384 -13.13 -12.59 18.81
C LEU A 384 -11.65 -12.95 18.74
N ALA A 385 -11.25 -14.01 19.46
CA ALA A 385 -9.88 -14.52 19.42
C ALA A 385 -9.53 -15.11 18.06
N LEU A 386 -10.46 -15.83 17.43
CA LEU A 386 -10.29 -16.38 16.08
C LEU A 386 -10.06 -15.27 15.05
N VAL A 387 -10.85 -14.19 15.09
CA VAL A 387 -10.69 -13.03 14.21
C VAL A 387 -9.34 -12.35 14.43
N ALA A 388 -8.96 -12.08 15.68
CA ALA A 388 -7.69 -11.45 15.99
C ALA A 388 -6.49 -12.30 15.52
N VAL A 389 -6.54 -13.63 15.76
CA VAL A 389 -5.52 -14.57 15.28
C VAL A 389 -5.46 -14.61 13.75
N PHE A 390 -6.60 -14.62 13.08
CA PHE A 390 -6.65 -14.55 11.62
C PHE A 390 -5.99 -13.27 11.08
N LEU A 391 -6.26 -12.10 11.67
CA LEU A 391 -5.60 -10.85 11.31
C LEU A 391 -4.08 -10.90 11.55
N THR A 392 -3.61 -11.56 12.62
CA THR A 392 -2.17 -11.79 12.79
C THR A 392 -1.57 -12.69 11.71
N CYS A 393 -2.31 -13.69 11.21
CA CYS A 393 -1.86 -14.50 10.07
C CYS A 393 -1.81 -13.69 8.77
N VAL A 394 -2.72 -12.74 8.56
CA VAL A 394 -2.63 -11.81 7.42
C VAL A 394 -1.39 -10.92 7.56
N PHE A 395 -1.06 -10.46 8.77
CA PHE A 395 0.16 -9.69 9.01
C PHE A 395 1.39 -10.55 8.68
N GLU A 396 1.41 -11.80 9.13
CA GLU A 396 2.50 -12.73 8.91
C GLU A 396 2.71 -13.08 7.44
N LEU A 397 1.62 -13.13 6.66
CA LEU A 397 1.68 -13.35 5.22
C LEU A 397 2.31 -12.15 4.48
N ILE A 398 2.01 -10.93 4.93
CA ILE A 398 2.45 -9.69 4.29
C ILE A 398 3.86 -9.29 4.78
N HIS A 399 4.22 -9.60 6.02
CA HIS A 399 5.45 -9.17 6.65
C HIS A 399 6.69 -9.87 6.09
N TYR A 400 7.78 -9.10 5.97
CA TYR A 400 9.01 -9.52 5.30
C TYR A 400 10.13 -9.99 6.26
N GLY A 401 10.05 -9.67 7.55
CA GLY A 401 11.06 -10.09 8.53
C GLY A 401 10.87 -11.52 9.06
N ASP A 402 11.94 -12.08 9.63
CA ASP A 402 11.95 -13.39 10.30
C ASP A 402 11.03 -13.36 11.53
N ILE A 403 9.80 -13.85 11.37
CA ILE A 403 8.84 -14.05 12.46
C ILE A 403 8.33 -15.48 12.43
N THR A 404 8.19 -16.10 13.60
CA THR A 404 7.51 -17.39 13.74
C THR A 404 6.00 -17.12 13.72
N PRO A 405 5.25 -17.67 12.73
CA PRO A 405 3.80 -17.48 12.66
C PRO A 405 3.11 -17.91 13.95
N TYR A 406 2.10 -17.16 14.40
CA TYR A 406 1.41 -17.39 15.67
C TYR A 406 0.82 -18.81 15.74
N LEU A 407 0.16 -19.25 14.66
CA LEU A 407 -0.47 -20.58 14.59
C LEU A 407 0.50 -21.73 14.34
N LYS A 408 1.79 -21.45 14.15
CA LYS A 408 2.81 -22.49 14.06
C LYS A 408 3.16 -23.05 15.43
N GLU A 409 3.21 -22.18 16.43
CA GLU A 409 3.47 -22.50 17.84
C GLU A 409 2.44 -21.78 18.72
N PRO A 410 1.15 -22.16 18.65
CA PRO A 410 0.13 -21.51 19.45
C PRO A 410 0.33 -21.82 20.94
N GLY A 411 -0.11 -20.91 21.81
CA GLY A 411 -0.23 -21.22 23.23
C GLY A 411 -1.22 -22.36 23.49
N SER A 412 -1.02 -23.13 24.56
CA SER A 412 -1.91 -24.25 24.94
C SER A 412 -3.38 -23.82 25.14
N LEU A 413 -3.60 -22.58 25.59
CA LEU A 413 -4.93 -21.99 25.73
C LEU A 413 -5.66 -21.89 24.39
N PHE A 414 -4.99 -21.45 23.32
CA PHE A 414 -5.61 -21.37 22.00
C PHE A 414 -6.02 -22.76 21.52
N ALA A 415 -5.11 -23.74 21.59
CA ALA A 415 -5.37 -25.12 21.18
C ALA A 415 -6.55 -25.75 21.94
N THR A 416 -6.65 -25.47 23.25
CA THR A 416 -7.74 -25.96 24.09
C THR A 416 -9.07 -25.32 23.72
N ARG A 417 -9.09 -23.99 23.54
CA ARG A 417 -10.32 -23.26 23.21
C ARG A 417 -10.82 -23.54 21.80
N VAL A 418 -9.93 -23.64 20.80
CA VAL A 418 -10.32 -23.99 19.43
C VAL A 418 -10.87 -25.41 19.35
N HIS A 419 -10.29 -26.36 20.09
CA HIS A 419 -10.81 -27.72 20.15
C HIS A 419 -12.22 -27.75 20.75
N ALA A 420 -12.43 -27.06 21.87
CA ALA A 420 -13.73 -26.99 22.55
C ALA A 420 -14.79 -26.30 21.69
N TRP A 421 -14.45 -25.15 21.10
CA TRP A 421 -15.30 -24.41 20.17
C TRP A 421 -15.66 -25.27 18.95
N GLY A 422 -14.69 -25.96 18.35
CA GLY A 422 -14.90 -26.83 17.21
C GLY A 422 -15.83 -28.04 17.43
N GLN A 423 -16.20 -28.38 18.67
CA GLN A 423 -17.15 -29.45 18.97
C GLN A 423 -18.62 -29.06 18.72
N ASP A 424 -18.93 -27.77 18.60
CA ASP A 424 -20.28 -27.30 18.29
C ASP A 424 -20.31 -26.42 17.02
N PRO A 425 -20.15 -27.00 15.81
CA PRO A 425 -20.17 -26.23 14.57
C PRO A 425 -21.48 -25.48 14.29
N SER A 426 -22.57 -25.82 14.99
CA SER A 426 -23.90 -25.26 14.76
C SER A 426 -24.09 -23.85 15.33
N SER A 427 -23.26 -23.46 16.30
CA SER A 427 -23.29 -22.14 16.93
C SER A 427 -22.37 -21.12 16.26
N HIS A 428 -21.59 -21.53 15.24
CA HIS A 428 -20.60 -20.66 14.60
C HIS A 428 -21.25 -19.66 13.64
N SER A 429 -20.84 -18.39 13.72
CA SER A 429 -21.29 -17.34 12.81
C SER A 429 -20.82 -17.55 11.36
N GLU A 430 -21.52 -16.96 10.38
CA GLU A 430 -21.09 -17.05 8.97
C GLU A 430 -19.68 -16.45 8.76
N LEU A 431 -19.33 -15.41 9.53
CA LEU A 431 -18.00 -14.81 9.52
C LEU A 431 -16.95 -15.81 10.02
N ALA A 432 -17.21 -16.50 11.14
CA ALA A 432 -16.28 -17.48 11.70
C ALA A 432 -16.05 -18.66 10.74
N ILE A 433 -17.12 -19.16 10.11
CA ILE A 433 -17.03 -20.21 9.08
C ILE A 433 -16.12 -19.75 7.92
N ARG A 434 -16.31 -18.52 7.44
CA ARG A 434 -15.52 -17.96 6.34
C ARG A 434 -14.06 -17.75 6.73
N VAL A 435 -13.79 -17.24 7.93
CA VAL A 435 -12.43 -17.06 8.47
C VAL A 435 -11.68 -18.39 8.59
N VAL A 436 -12.30 -19.44 9.12
CA VAL A 436 -11.67 -20.77 9.19
C VAL A 436 -11.37 -21.31 7.78
N THR A 437 -12.28 -21.10 6.83
CA THR A 437 -12.09 -21.49 5.43
C THR A 437 -10.90 -20.76 4.81
N TRP A 438 -10.80 -19.44 5.01
CA TRP A 438 -9.66 -18.66 4.55
C TRP A 438 -8.35 -19.08 5.21
N LEU A 439 -8.34 -19.37 6.51
CA LEU A 439 -7.14 -19.91 7.19
C LEU A 439 -6.66 -21.20 6.55
N LYS A 440 -7.56 -22.10 6.15
CA LYS A 440 -7.21 -23.33 5.42
C LYS A 440 -6.63 -23.04 4.04
N ILE A 441 -7.18 -22.06 3.31
CA ILE A 441 -6.61 -21.62 2.01
C ILE A 441 -5.22 -21.02 2.20
N LEU A 442 -5.05 -20.13 3.19
CA LEU A 442 -3.77 -19.51 3.52
C LEU A 442 -2.73 -20.55 3.93
N HIS A 443 -3.14 -21.58 4.67
CA HIS A 443 -2.27 -22.70 5.02
C HIS A 443 -1.76 -23.46 3.78
N SER A 444 -2.66 -23.83 2.86
CA SER A 444 -2.27 -24.52 1.61
C SER A 444 -1.37 -23.66 0.73
N THR A 445 -1.70 -22.38 0.56
CA THR A 445 -0.93 -21.45 -0.30
C THR A 445 0.47 -21.19 0.23
N THR A 446 0.64 -21.14 1.56
CA THR A 446 1.93 -20.89 2.23
C THR A 446 2.79 -22.14 2.44
N TYR A 447 2.30 -23.32 2.06
CA TYR A 447 3.07 -24.58 2.11
C TYR A 447 3.89 -24.85 0.84
N ARG A 448 3.59 -24.12 -0.24
CA ARG A 448 4.24 -24.28 -1.56
C ARG A 448 5.72 -23.88 -1.51
N GLY A 449 6.52 -24.41 -2.43
CA GLY A 449 7.92 -24.02 -2.60
C GLY A 449 8.85 -24.34 -1.42
N GLY A 450 8.51 -25.32 -0.57
CA GLY A 450 9.31 -25.72 0.58
C GLY A 450 9.16 -24.84 1.83
N ALA A 451 8.19 -23.91 1.84
CA ALA A 451 7.79 -23.16 3.01
C ALA A 451 7.01 -24.04 3.99
N MET A 452 7.14 -23.77 5.30
CA MET A 452 6.55 -24.62 6.35
C MET A 452 5.08 -24.31 6.63
N GLY A 453 4.45 -23.38 5.91
CA GLY A 453 3.08 -22.92 6.14
C GLY A 453 2.90 -22.04 7.39
N LEU A 454 1.79 -21.29 7.43
CA LEU A 454 1.42 -20.42 8.56
C LEU A 454 0.86 -21.18 9.77
N ILE A 455 0.34 -22.39 9.56
CA ILE A 455 -0.38 -23.18 10.55
C ILE A 455 0.37 -24.50 10.79
N SER A 456 0.42 -24.97 12.04
CA SER A 456 0.93 -26.32 12.33
C SER A 456 -0.09 -27.39 11.89
N ASP A 457 0.38 -28.58 11.54
CA ASP A 457 -0.54 -29.67 11.15
C ASP A 457 -1.45 -30.09 12.32
N GLU A 458 -1.04 -29.86 13.57
CA GLU A 458 -1.87 -30.07 14.75
C GLU A 458 -3.05 -29.10 14.79
N VAL A 459 -2.79 -27.79 14.69
CA VAL A 459 -3.84 -26.77 14.67
C VAL A 459 -4.75 -26.93 13.47
N ALA A 460 -4.18 -27.25 12.30
CA ALA A 460 -4.96 -27.46 11.09
C ALA A 460 -6.02 -28.57 11.25
N ARG A 461 -5.73 -29.60 12.07
CA ARG A 461 -6.68 -30.68 12.41
C ARG A 461 -7.74 -30.26 13.43
N LEU A 462 -7.46 -29.27 14.27
CA LEU A 462 -8.41 -28.77 15.26
C LEU A 462 -9.50 -27.91 14.64
N PHE A 463 -9.26 -27.30 13.48
CA PHE A 463 -10.29 -26.51 12.81
C PHE A 463 -11.46 -27.37 12.33
N PRO A 464 -12.71 -26.96 12.61
CA PRO A 464 -13.89 -27.71 12.21
C PRO A 464 -13.97 -27.89 10.69
N HIS A 465 -14.61 -28.98 10.28
CA HIS A 465 -14.94 -29.24 8.88
C HIS A 465 -16.40 -28.86 8.68
N TYR A 466 -16.63 -27.83 7.87
CA TYR A 466 -17.98 -27.37 7.58
C TYR A 466 -18.54 -28.11 6.37
N SER A 467 -19.81 -28.48 6.45
CA SER A 467 -20.55 -29.04 5.33
C SER A 467 -20.93 -27.92 4.34
N GLU A 468 -20.92 -28.25 3.05
CA GLU A 468 -21.36 -27.33 2.00
C GLU A 468 -22.87 -27.09 2.04
N PRO A 469 -23.36 -25.92 1.56
CA PRO A 469 -22.60 -24.81 0.96
C PRO A 469 -21.94 -23.89 2.00
N LEU A 470 -20.75 -23.35 1.67
CA LEU A 470 -20.03 -22.40 2.53
C LEU A 470 -20.70 -21.02 2.49
N PRO A 471 -21.11 -20.44 3.64
CA PRO A 471 -21.91 -19.22 3.68
C PRO A 471 -21.10 -17.97 3.30
N ASN A 472 -21.77 -17.01 2.66
CA ASN A 472 -21.24 -15.66 2.48
C ASN A 472 -21.34 -14.86 3.79
N VAL A 473 -20.46 -13.87 3.95
CA VAL A 473 -20.47 -12.94 5.08
C VAL A 473 -21.68 -12.02 4.95
N LYS A 474 -22.52 -11.94 5.98
CA LYS A 474 -23.68 -11.04 5.97
C LYS A 474 -23.22 -9.57 5.91
N PRO A 475 -23.92 -8.68 5.21
CA PRO A 475 -23.62 -7.25 5.29
C PRO A 475 -23.89 -6.72 6.71
N PRO A 476 -23.10 -5.74 7.20
CA PRO A 476 -23.41 -5.05 8.45
C PRO A 476 -24.77 -4.36 8.39
N THR A 477 -25.46 -4.23 9.52
CA THR A 477 -26.81 -3.60 9.62
C THR A 477 -26.86 -2.14 9.15
N SER A 478 -25.71 -1.49 8.96
CA SER A 478 -25.56 -0.11 8.50
C SER A 478 -25.35 0.05 6.98
N LEU A 479 -25.14 -1.04 6.23
CA LEU A 479 -25.03 -1.00 4.77
C LEU A 479 -26.32 -1.54 4.13
N ASP A 480 -27.02 -0.69 3.38
CA ASP A 480 -28.10 -1.15 2.50
C ASP A 480 -27.51 -2.01 1.38
N SER A 481 -27.97 -3.26 1.27
CA SER A 481 -27.50 -4.20 0.25
C SER A 481 -28.14 -3.85 -1.10
N GLU A 482 -27.33 -3.38 -2.06
CA GLU A 482 -27.76 -3.26 -3.45
C GLU A 482 -28.18 -4.65 -4.00
N ILE A 483 -29.34 -4.73 -4.64
CA ILE A 483 -29.91 -5.96 -5.23
C ILE A 483 -28.90 -6.68 -6.17
N SER A 484 -28.00 -5.93 -6.81
CA SER A 484 -26.94 -6.45 -7.69
C SER A 484 -25.91 -7.34 -6.96
N ASN A 485 -25.71 -7.17 -5.65
CA ASN A 485 -24.76 -7.97 -4.87
C ASN A 485 -25.29 -9.37 -4.56
N HIS A 486 -26.62 -9.49 -4.43
CA HIS A 486 -27.26 -10.78 -4.13
C HIS A 486 -27.12 -11.79 -5.28
N LEU A 487 -27.27 -11.35 -6.53
CA LEU A 487 -27.08 -12.23 -7.69
C LEU A 487 -25.62 -12.69 -7.79
N TYR A 488 -24.66 -11.77 -7.57
CA TYR A 488 -23.25 -12.12 -7.54
C TYR A 488 -22.97 -13.17 -6.44
N GLU A 489 -23.45 -12.94 -5.21
CA GLU A 489 -23.25 -13.84 -4.06
C GLU A 489 -23.75 -15.27 -4.32
N VAL A 490 -24.91 -15.41 -4.98
CA VAL A 490 -25.48 -16.71 -5.36
C VAL A 490 -24.62 -17.40 -6.41
N LEU A 491 -24.10 -16.66 -7.40
CA LEU A 491 -23.30 -17.22 -8.49
C LEU A 491 -21.85 -17.51 -8.07
N SER A 492 -21.27 -16.69 -7.19
CA SER A 492 -19.89 -16.80 -6.75
C SER A 492 -19.69 -17.90 -5.70
N GLY A 493 -20.71 -18.22 -4.90
CA GLY A 493 -20.63 -19.24 -3.83
C GLY A 493 -20.12 -20.60 -4.34
N PRO A 494 -20.77 -21.23 -5.35
CA PRO A 494 -20.31 -22.50 -5.92
C PRO A 494 -18.92 -22.43 -6.56
N ILE A 495 -18.51 -21.28 -7.11
CA ILE A 495 -17.17 -21.08 -7.67
C ILE A 495 -16.13 -21.03 -6.55
N PHE A 496 -16.43 -20.34 -5.45
CA PHE A 496 -15.59 -20.30 -4.26
C PHE A 496 -15.40 -21.69 -3.65
N THR A 497 -16.47 -22.50 -3.55
CA THR A 497 -16.37 -23.90 -3.11
C THR A 497 -15.41 -24.71 -3.98
N PHE A 498 -15.52 -24.59 -5.31
CA PHE A 498 -14.58 -25.22 -6.23
C PHE A 498 -13.13 -24.76 -5.96
N TYR A 499 -12.91 -23.46 -5.80
CA TYR A 499 -11.58 -22.92 -5.52
C TYR A 499 -11.01 -23.42 -4.19
N PHE A 500 -11.83 -23.47 -3.13
CA PHE A 500 -11.43 -24.00 -1.83
C PHE A 500 -10.95 -25.46 -1.92
N HIS A 501 -11.68 -26.30 -2.66
CA HIS A 501 -11.27 -27.68 -2.92
C HIS A 501 -10.01 -27.78 -3.77
N LEU A 502 -9.88 -26.92 -4.78
CA LEU A 502 -8.67 -26.83 -5.58
C LEU A 502 -7.45 -26.47 -4.71
N GLN A 503 -7.58 -25.52 -3.79
CA GLN A 503 -6.50 -25.16 -2.87
C GLN A 503 -6.19 -26.27 -1.86
N THR A 504 -7.18 -27.07 -1.46
CA THR A 504 -6.97 -28.25 -0.61
C THR A 504 -6.12 -29.28 -1.35
N ILE A 505 -6.47 -29.61 -2.60
CA ILE A 505 -5.68 -30.50 -3.46
C ILE A 505 -4.28 -29.93 -3.70
N SER A 506 -4.15 -28.63 -3.97
CA SER A 506 -2.85 -28.00 -4.16
C SER A 506 -1.95 -28.09 -2.92
N GLY A 507 -2.51 -27.99 -1.72
CA GLY A 507 -1.75 -28.22 -0.48
C GLY A 507 -1.21 -29.66 -0.37
N GLU A 508 -1.94 -30.65 -0.88
CA GLU A 508 -1.47 -32.03 -0.97
C GLU A 508 -0.34 -32.19 -2.00
N ILE A 509 -0.48 -31.57 -3.19
CA ILE A 509 0.58 -31.53 -4.21
C ILE A 509 1.86 -30.94 -3.62
N ALA A 510 1.75 -29.79 -2.93
CA ALA A 510 2.88 -29.12 -2.29
C ALA A 510 3.60 -30.02 -1.27
N ARG A 511 2.86 -30.80 -0.47
CA ARG A 511 3.43 -31.76 0.51
C ARG A 511 4.16 -32.94 -0.14
N LEU A 512 3.81 -33.29 -1.38
CA LEU A 512 4.49 -34.34 -2.15
C LEU A 512 5.74 -33.83 -2.87
N SER A 513 6.03 -32.52 -2.83
CA SER A 513 7.23 -31.95 -3.43
C SER A 513 8.52 -32.45 -2.78
N LEU A 514 9.62 -32.34 -3.52
CA LEU A 514 10.96 -32.76 -3.11
C LEU A 514 11.43 -32.09 -1.79
N TYR A 515 10.87 -30.93 -1.44
CA TYR A 515 11.24 -30.15 -0.26
C TYR A 515 10.63 -30.63 1.04
N HIS A 516 9.52 -31.36 0.96
CA HIS A 516 8.73 -31.79 2.12
C HIS A 516 8.82 -33.30 2.36
N ARG A 517 9.49 -34.05 1.47
CA ARG A 517 9.71 -35.49 1.63
C ARG A 517 10.90 -35.79 2.55
N SER A 518 10.72 -36.78 3.42
CA SER A 518 11.69 -37.17 4.45
C SER A 518 12.92 -37.93 3.91
N ARG A 519 12.86 -38.56 2.72
CA ARG A 519 13.92 -39.47 2.23
C ARG A 519 13.97 -39.50 0.69
N THR A 520 15.17 -39.64 0.13
CA THR A 520 15.49 -39.62 -1.31
C THR A 520 15.88 -41.01 -1.83
N LYS A 521 15.10 -42.08 -1.54
CA LYS A 521 15.34 -43.43 -2.08
C LYS A 521 14.43 -43.74 -3.27
N GLY A 522 14.84 -44.67 -4.14
CA GLY A 522 14.07 -45.08 -5.33
C GLY A 522 12.69 -45.69 -5.02
N THR A 523 12.52 -46.33 -3.86
CA THR A 523 11.20 -46.80 -3.37
C THR A 523 10.24 -45.65 -3.06
N ASP A 524 10.80 -44.51 -2.64
CA ASP A 524 10.03 -43.32 -2.26
C ASP A 524 9.50 -42.60 -3.51
N GLN A 525 10.20 -42.71 -4.65
CA GLN A 525 9.75 -42.12 -5.91
C GLN A 525 8.52 -42.85 -6.47
N GLN A 526 8.46 -44.19 -6.36
CA GLN A 526 7.29 -44.96 -6.79
C GLN A 526 6.05 -44.62 -5.96
N GLU A 527 6.20 -44.49 -4.64
CA GLU A 527 5.12 -44.06 -3.75
C GLU A 527 4.63 -42.64 -4.09
N VAL A 528 5.55 -41.71 -4.36
CA VAL A 528 5.19 -40.35 -4.80
C VAL A 528 4.44 -40.37 -6.12
N VAL A 529 4.87 -41.18 -7.10
CA VAL A 529 4.17 -41.34 -8.38
C VAL A 529 2.74 -41.85 -8.16
N GLU A 530 2.55 -42.87 -7.33
CA GLU A 530 1.23 -43.45 -7.03
C GLU A 530 0.32 -42.45 -6.30
N ARG A 531 0.84 -41.75 -5.29
CA ARG A 531 0.11 -40.70 -4.57
C ARG A 531 -0.24 -39.54 -5.51
N MET A 532 0.70 -39.10 -6.34
CA MET A 532 0.48 -38.02 -7.30
C MET A 532 -0.56 -38.40 -8.36
N ALA A 533 -0.59 -39.67 -8.80
CA ALA A 533 -1.62 -40.18 -9.70
C ALA A 533 -3.02 -40.14 -9.05
N SER A 534 -3.12 -40.53 -7.77
CA SER A 534 -4.36 -40.42 -7.00
C SER A 534 -4.83 -38.96 -6.86
N VAL A 535 -3.90 -38.05 -6.53
CA VAL A 535 -4.17 -36.60 -6.43
C VAL A 535 -4.59 -36.02 -7.78
N LYS A 536 -3.91 -36.39 -8.88
CA LYS A 536 -4.29 -35.99 -10.25
C LYS A 536 -5.69 -36.48 -10.61
N SER A 537 -6.04 -37.72 -10.29
CA SER A 537 -7.39 -38.26 -10.52
C SER A 537 -8.47 -37.45 -9.78
N ARG A 538 -8.22 -37.07 -8.51
CA ARG A 538 -9.12 -36.20 -7.75
C ARG A 538 -9.21 -34.79 -8.31
N LEU A 539 -8.10 -34.24 -8.80
CA LEU A 539 -8.08 -32.93 -9.47
C LEU A 539 -8.92 -32.94 -10.75
N LEU A 540 -8.82 -33.99 -11.57
CA LEU A 540 -9.66 -34.18 -12.76
C LEU A 540 -11.13 -34.36 -12.40
N ALA A 541 -11.45 -35.18 -11.38
CA ALA A 541 -12.82 -35.35 -10.92
C ALA A 541 -13.44 -34.05 -10.37
N LEU A 542 -12.65 -33.21 -9.70
CA LEU A 542 -13.08 -31.88 -9.27
C LEU A 542 -13.41 -30.98 -10.47
N TRP A 543 -12.59 -31.04 -11.53
CA TRP A 543 -12.84 -30.34 -12.78
C TRP A 543 -14.10 -30.84 -13.49
N ASP A 544 -14.33 -32.14 -13.54
CA ASP A 544 -15.53 -32.69 -14.19
C ASP A 544 -16.80 -32.34 -13.40
N SER A 545 -16.71 -32.21 -12.08
CA SER A 545 -17.82 -31.87 -11.18
C SER A 545 -18.07 -30.36 -10.99
N ARG A 546 -17.39 -29.49 -11.75
CA ARG A 546 -17.57 -28.02 -11.70
C ARG A 546 -19.04 -27.59 -11.80
N CYS A 547 -19.39 -26.53 -11.06
CA CYS A 547 -20.76 -26.00 -11.06
C CYS A 547 -21.18 -25.44 -12.43
N ALA A 548 -22.50 -25.31 -12.65
CA ALA A 548 -23.03 -24.84 -13.92
C ALA A 548 -22.53 -23.45 -14.32
N THR A 549 -22.33 -22.55 -13.34
CA THR A 549 -21.79 -21.20 -13.55
C THR A 549 -20.37 -21.24 -14.11
N LEU A 550 -19.51 -22.09 -13.54
CA LEU A 550 -18.11 -22.24 -13.96
C LEU A 550 -17.96 -22.93 -15.34
N ARG A 551 -19.03 -23.55 -15.86
CA ARG A 551 -19.05 -24.17 -17.21
C ARG A 551 -19.61 -23.26 -18.30
N GLN A 552 -20.16 -22.10 -17.96
CA GLN A 552 -20.76 -21.20 -18.96
C GLN A 552 -19.68 -20.54 -19.83
N SER A 553 -20.02 -20.25 -21.09
CA SER A 553 -19.10 -19.49 -21.94
C SER A 553 -19.11 -18.00 -21.58
N PRO A 554 -18.01 -17.26 -21.82
CA PRO A 554 -17.97 -15.82 -21.60
C PRO A 554 -19.05 -15.05 -22.36
N LYS A 555 -19.40 -15.53 -23.57
CA LYS A 555 -20.46 -14.94 -24.39
C LYS A 555 -21.83 -15.11 -23.75
N ASP A 556 -22.12 -16.30 -23.24
CA ASP A 556 -23.41 -16.60 -22.61
C ASP A 556 -23.59 -15.80 -21.31
N LEU A 557 -22.56 -15.74 -20.46
CA LEU A 557 -22.58 -14.95 -19.23
C LEU A 557 -22.77 -13.45 -19.50
N ARG A 558 -22.05 -12.89 -20.48
CA ARG A 558 -22.24 -11.48 -20.89
C ARG A 558 -23.62 -11.20 -21.46
N SER A 559 -24.28 -12.20 -22.06
CA SER A 559 -25.63 -12.04 -22.60
C SER A 559 -26.75 -12.14 -21.56
N GLN A 560 -26.49 -12.81 -20.43
CA GLN A 560 -27.49 -13.13 -19.40
C GLN A 560 -27.36 -12.28 -18.14
N LEU A 561 -26.20 -11.69 -17.88
CA LEU A 561 -25.90 -10.92 -16.67
C LEU A 561 -25.61 -9.45 -17.01
N ALA A 562 -25.85 -8.57 -16.04
CA ALA A 562 -25.42 -7.17 -16.14
C ALA A 562 -23.89 -7.10 -16.25
N SER A 563 -23.37 -6.13 -17.03
CA SER A 563 -21.94 -6.04 -17.38
C SER A 563 -21.00 -6.14 -16.17
N LYS A 564 -21.32 -5.45 -15.05
CA LYS A 564 -20.54 -5.49 -13.81
C LYS A 564 -20.50 -6.89 -13.18
N THR A 565 -21.65 -7.55 -13.04
CA THR A 565 -21.75 -8.90 -12.48
C THR A 565 -21.12 -9.94 -13.40
N ALA A 566 -21.35 -9.82 -14.71
CA ALA A 566 -20.74 -10.70 -15.72
C ALA A 566 -19.21 -10.63 -15.63
N THR A 567 -18.64 -9.43 -15.57
CA THR A 567 -17.20 -9.19 -15.38
C THR A 567 -16.70 -9.89 -14.13
N MET A 568 -17.26 -9.57 -12.95
CA MET A 568 -16.75 -10.11 -11.68
C MET A 568 -16.81 -11.65 -11.63
N ILE A 569 -17.83 -12.25 -12.23
CA ILE A 569 -17.94 -13.71 -12.34
C ILE A 569 -16.93 -14.28 -13.34
N LEU A 570 -16.72 -13.62 -14.48
CA LEU A 570 -15.74 -14.05 -15.49
C LEU A 570 -14.31 -13.98 -14.96
N ASP A 571 -13.95 -12.91 -14.25
CA ASP A 571 -12.65 -12.80 -13.58
C ASP A 571 -12.45 -13.99 -12.63
N LEU A 572 -13.46 -14.29 -11.81
CA LEU A 572 -13.39 -15.39 -10.84
C LEU A 572 -13.29 -16.76 -11.51
N ILE A 573 -13.99 -16.97 -12.63
CA ILE A 573 -13.88 -18.17 -13.48
C ILE A 573 -12.45 -18.28 -14.01
N GLY A 574 -11.92 -17.22 -14.63
CA GLY A 574 -10.57 -17.19 -15.19
C GLY A 574 -9.50 -17.51 -14.15
N ILE A 575 -9.61 -16.95 -12.95
CA ILE A 575 -8.70 -17.25 -11.83
C ILE A 575 -8.75 -18.72 -11.44
N CYS A 576 -9.95 -19.30 -11.32
CA CYS A 576 -10.13 -20.71 -10.97
C CYS A 576 -9.57 -21.65 -12.04
N GLU A 577 -9.81 -21.34 -13.32
CA GLU A 577 -9.30 -22.11 -14.45
C GLU A 577 -7.77 -22.04 -14.54
N ALA A 578 -7.19 -20.85 -14.45
CA ALA A 578 -5.74 -20.67 -14.47
C ALA A 578 -5.06 -21.37 -13.29
N ALA A 579 -5.65 -21.30 -12.09
CA ALA A 579 -5.14 -22.02 -10.92
C ALA A 579 -5.19 -23.54 -11.11
N TYR A 580 -6.26 -24.08 -11.72
CA TYR A 580 -6.39 -25.50 -12.03
C TYR A 580 -5.31 -25.98 -12.99
N TYR A 581 -5.13 -25.28 -14.12
CA TYR A 581 -4.11 -25.64 -15.10
C TYR A 581 -2.69 -25.50 -14.52
N ALA A 582 -2.47 -24.53 -13.64
CA ALA A 582 -1.21 -24.39 -12.91
C ALA A 582 -0.91 -25.61 -12.01
N GLU A 583 -1.91 -26.24 -11.39
CA GLU A 583 -1.69 -27.49 -10.64
C GLU A 583 -1.31 -28.67 -11.53
N LEU A 584 -1.85 -28.75 -12.76
CA LEU A 584 -1.45 -29.80 -13.73
C LEU A 584 0.02 -29.64 -14.15
N VAL A 585 0.46 -28.39 -14.33
CA VAL A 585 1.87 -28.07 -14.60
C VAL A 585 2.74 -28.45 -13.40
N ASP A 586 2.35 -28.07 -12.18
CA ASP A 586 3.09 -28.39 -10.94
C ASP A 586 3.21 -29.90 -10.73
N ILE A 587 2.14 -30.68 -10.93
CA ILE A 587 2.18 -32.16 -10.85
C ILE A 587 3.29 -32.75 -11.74
N ASN A 588 3.31 -32.38 -13.01
CA ASN A 588 4.28 -32.94 -13.96
C ASN A 588 5.71 -32.46 -13.63
N ARG A 589 5.85 -31.22 -13.18
CA ARG A 589 7.11 -30.67 -12.65
C ARG A 589 7.65 -31.50 -11.49
N GLN A 590 6.81 -31.83 -10.49
CA GLN A 590 7.23 -32.64 -9.33
C GLN A 590 7.61 -34.09 -9.71
N LEU A 591 7.04 -34.62 -10.80
CA LEU A 591 7.38 -35.95 -11.32
C LEU A 591 8.70 -35.95 -12.12
N GLY A 592 9.25 -34.76 -12.43
CA GLY A 592 10.46 -34.61 -13.25
C GLY A 592 10.22 -34.87 -14.74
N ASP A 593 8.96 -34.82 -15.18
CA ASP A 593 8.60 -34.99 -16.57
C ASP A 593 8.81 -33.68 -17.32
N PRO A 594 9.70 -33.62 -18.34
CA PRO A 594 9.89 -32.40 -19.12
C PRO A 594 8.58 -31.96 -19.76
N VAL A 595 8.27 -30.67 -19.69
CA VAL A 595 7.09 -30.06 -20.33
C VAL A 595 7.03 -30.37 -21.83
N SER A 596 8.20 -30.42 -22.49
CA SER A 596 8.33 -30.83 -23.90
C SER A 596 7.85 -32.26 -24.19
N LYS A 597 7.73 -33.12 -23.17
CA LYS A 597 7.27 -34.51 -23.28
C LYS A 597 5.84 -34.72 -22.77
N SER A 598 5.35 -33.88 -21.87
CA SER A 598 3.97 -33.96 -21.34
C SER A 598 2.99 -33.19 -22.22
N ALA A 599 2.10 -33.90 -22.92
CA ALA A 599 1.01 -33.26 -23.68
C ALA A 599 0.09 -32.43 -22.75
N ASP A 600 -0.16 -32.94 -21.55
CA ASP A 600 -1.01 -32.28 -20.54
C ASP A 600 -0.42 -30.94 -20.08
N SER A 601 0.90 -30.86 -19.84
CA SER A 601 1.54 -29.59 -19.43
C SER A 601 1.49 -28.54 -20.53
N ARG A 602 1.72 -28.94 -21.79
CA ARG A 602 1.68 -27.98 -22.92
C ARG A 602 0.28 -27.42 -23.13
N GLU A 603 -0.73 -28.28 -23.08
CA GLU A 603 -2.12 -27.84 -23.13
C GLU A 603 -2.45 -26.92 -21.95
N ALA A 604 -2.05 -27.28 -20.72
CA ALA A 604 -2.27 -26.45 -19.55
C ALA A 604 -1.62 -25.05 -19.67
N LEU A 605 -0.39 -24.96 -20.17
CA LEU A 605 0.28 -23.68 -20.43
C LEU A 605 -0.49 -22.86 -21.48
N HIS A 606 -0.83 -23.46 -22.62
CA HIS A 606 -1.61 -22.80 -23.66
C HIS A 606 -2.94 -22.23 -23.12
N ARG A 607 -3.65 -23.00 -22.28
CA ARG A 607 -4.90 -22.56 -21.65
C ARG A 607 -4.68 -21.42 -20.65
N ILE A 608 -3.61 -21.44 -19.86
CA ILE A 608 -3.25 -20.32 -18.97
C ILE A 608 -3.07 -19.03 -19.79
N ARG A 609 -2.35 -19.11 -20.91
CA ARG A 609 -2.13 -17.96 -21.79
C ARG A 609 -3.43 -17.43 -22.39
N GLU A 610 -4.25 -18.32 -22.94
CA GLU A 610 -5.56 -17.96 -23.50
C GLU A 610 -6.44 -17.26 -22.46
N ILE A 611 -6.48 -17.76 -21.22
CA ILE A 611 -7.23 -17.13 -20.12
C ILE A 611 -6.71 -15.72 -19.84
N VAL A 612 -5.40 -15.56 -19.64
CA VAL A 612 -4.81 -14.26 -19.26
C VAL A 612 -4.90 -13.23 -20.39
N ASP A 613 -4.74 -13.65 -21.65
CA ASP A 613 -4.87 -12.74 -22.80
C ASP A 613 -6.33 -12.33 -23.01
N ASN A 614 -7.31 -13.24 -22.82
CA ASN A 614 -8.74 -12.92 -22.93
C ASN A 614 -9.25 -12.02 -21.80
N ASP A 615 -8.72 -12.14 -20.59
CA ASP A 615 -9.08 -11.30 -19.44
C ASP A 615 -8.64 -9.84 -19.65
N GLY A 616 -7.58 -9.62 -20.46
CA GLY A 616 -7.06 -8.30 -20.82
C GLY A 616 -7.65 -7.65 -22.08
N CYS A 617 -8.65 -8.25 -22.74
CA CYS A 617 -9.17 -7.81 -24.05
C CYS A 617 -10.49 -7.02 -24.03
N ASP A 618 -11.03 -6.64 -22.88
CA ASP A 618 -12.20 -5.72 -22.85
C ASP A 618 -11.74 -4.27 -23.13
N ALA A 619 -12.43 -3.59 -24.07
CA ALA A 619 -12.09 -2.30 -24.67
C ALA A 619 -12.10 -1.07 -23.72
N ASP A 620 -12.06 -1.28 -22.41
CA ASP A 620 -11.97 -0.23 -21.40
C ASP A 620 -10.49 0.08 -21.12
N GLU A 621 -10.07 1.32 -21.37
CA GLU A 621 -8.68 1.76 -21.14
C GLU A 621 -8.21 1.58 -19.67
N ASP A 622 -9.16 1.42 -18.73
CA ASP A 622 -8.94 1.16 -17.30
C ASP A 622 -8.48 -0.28 -16.97
N ARG A 623 -8.66 -1.26 -17.88
CA ARG A 623 -8.32 -2.69 -17.66
C ARG A 623 -6.89 -3.09 -18.06
N ARG A 624 -5.94 -2.16 -18.15
CA ARG A 624 -4.52 -2.51 -18.37
C ARG A 624 -3.86 -3.23 -17.18
N HIS A 625 -4.58 -3.52 -16.10
CA HIS A 625 -4.05 -4.12 -14.87
C HIS A 625 -4.36 -5.62 -14.79
N ILE A 626 -3.31 -6.45 -14.78
CA ILE A 626 -3.42 -7.90 -14.61
C ILE A 626 -3.86 -8.25 -13.19
N ASN A 627 -4.84 -9.13 -13.05
CA ASN A 627 -5.28 -9.61 -11.74
C ASN A 627 -4.13 -10.33 -11.01
N PRO A 628 -3.77 -9.95 -9.76
CA PRO A 628 -2.67 -10.55 -9.04
C PRO A 628 -2.81 -12.05 -8.76
N ALA A 629 -4.03 -12.63 -8.84
CA ALA A 629 -4.23 -14.07 -8.71
C ALA A 629 -3.49 -14.88 -9.77
N TYR A 630 -3.23 -14.28 -10.94
CA TYR A 630 -2.47 -14.92 -12.02
C TYR A 630 -0.97 -15.03 -11.74
N LEU A 631 -0.47 -14.43 -10.66
CA LEU A 631 0.95 -14.42 -10.31
C LEU A 631 1.57 -15.83 -10.31
N ARG A 632 0.94 -16.81 -9.64
CA ARG A 632 1.47 -18.19 -9.61
C ARG A 632 1.34 -18.90 -10.97
N PRO A 633 0.17 -18.91 -11.64
CA PRO A 633 0.05 -19.47 -12.98
C PRO A 633 1.09 -18.90 -13.96
N LEU A 634 1.28 -17.58 -13.99
CA LEU A 634 2.27 -16.91 -14.84
C LEU A 634 3.70 -17.24 -14.42
N PHE A 635 3.99 -17.33 -13.13
CA PHE A 635 5.31 -17.71 -12.64
C PHE A 635 5.68 -19.14 -13.06
N LEU A 636 4.74 -20.09 -12.90
CA LEU A 636 4.92 -21.45 -13.41
C LEU A 636 5.05 -21.46 -14.93
N TYR A 637 4.25 -20.67 -15.64
CA TYR A 637 4.37 -20.54 -17.10
C TYR A 637 5.79 -20.11 -17.51
N ALA A 638 6.32 -19.06 -16.89
CA ALA A 638 7.61 -18.49 -17.25
C ALA A 638 8.77 -19.49 -17.10
N ILE A 639 8.74 -20.33 -16.06
CA ILE A 639 9.84 -21.26 -15.70
C ILE A 639 9.69 -22.66 -16.31
N GLU A 640 8.50 -22.99 -16.82
CA GLU A 640 8.21 -24.30 -17.43
C GLU A 640 8.10 -24.21 -18.96
N SER A 641 7.92 -23.02 -19.52
CA SER A 641 8.04 -22.80 -20.96
C SER A 641 9.48 -23.01 -21.42
N MET A 642 9.64 -23.77 -22.49
CA MET A 642 10.94 -24.02 -23.16
C MET A 642 11.22 -23.01 -24.28
N ASP A 643 10.22 -22.20 -24.63
CA ASP A 643 10.32 -21.15 -25.64
C ASP A 643 10.60 -19.80 -24.96
N SER A 644 11.65 -19.12 -25.41
CA SER A 644 12.13 -17.86 -24.82
C SER A 644 11.12 -16.73 -24.97
N ASP A 645 10.39 -16.67 -26.08
CA ASP A 645 9.40 -15.61 -26.33
C ASP A 645 8.16 -15.85 -25.46
N GLU A 646 7.75 -17.10 -25.30
CA GLU A 646 6.68 -17.48 -24.40
C GLU A 646 7.03 -17.21 -22.92
N SER A 647 8.24 -17.56 -22.49
CA SER A 647 8.72 -17.24 -21.13
C SER A 647 8.77 -15.73 -20.89
N GLN A 648 9.25 -14.96 -21.87
CA GLN A 648 9.32 -13.50 -21.77
C GLN A 648 7.91 -12.87 -21.71
N TRP A 649 6.94 -13.38 -22.48
CA TRP A 649 5.53 -12.94 -22.37
C TRP A 649 5.01 -13.07 -20.93
N ALA A 650 5.26 -14.21 -20.26
CA ALA A 650 4.81 -14.40 -18.89
C ALA A 650 5.52 -13.48 -17.90
N VAL A 651 6.83 -13.25 -18.07
CA VAL A 651 7.61 -12.28 -17.27
C VAL A 651 7.02 -10.87 -17.41
N ASP A 652 6.68 -10.45 -18.62
CA ASP A 652 6.12 -9.13 -18.90
C ASP A 652 4.72 -8.97 -18.27
N LYS A 653 3.90 -10.03 -18.29
CA LYS A 653 2.60 -10.05 -17.61
C LYS A 653 2.73 -9.97 -16.09
N ILE A 654 3.71 -10.65 -15.49
CA ILE A 654 3.99 -10.55 -14.04
C ILE A 654 4.42 -9.13 -13.67
N ALA A 655 5.22 -8.47 -14.51
CA ALA A 655 5.68 -7.11 -14.28
C ALA A 655 4.54 -6.08 -14.27
N GLN A 656 3.40 -6.37 -14.89
CA GLN A 656 2.20 -5.53 -14.87
C GLN A 656 1.45 -5.56 -13.52
N ILE A 657 1.81 -6.46 -12.60
CA ILE A 657 1.23 -6.52 -11.25
C ILE A 657 1.94 -5.47 -10.36
N GLN A 658 1.42 -4.23 -10.39
CA GLN A 658 2.06 -3.06 -9.79
C GLN A 658 1.91 -2.94 -8.26
N ASN A 659 0.94 -3.62 -7.65
CA ASN A 659 0.71 -3.47 -6.21
C ASN A 659 1.91 -4.05 -5.40
N PRO A 660 2.58 -3.24 -4.54
CA PRO A 660 3.80 -3.63 -3.82
C PRO A 660 3.67 -4.88 -2.95
N ILE A 661 2.46 -5.20 -2.50
CA ILE A 661 2.18 -6.36 -1.64
C ILE A 661 2.34 -7.68 -2.41
N TYR A 662 2.00 -7.69 -3.70
CA TYR A 662 2.12 -8.88 -4.55
C TYR A 662 3.50 -9.02 -5.17
N ARG A 663 4.36 -7.99 -5.06
CA ARG A 663 5.76 -8.00 -5.45
C ARG A 663 6.01 -8.42 -6.91
N GLY A 664 5.17 -7.95 -7.85
CA GLY A 664 5.26 -8.29 -9.27
C GLY A 664 6.68 -8.09 -9.85
N GLU A 665 7.32 -6.96 -9.56
CA GLU A 665 8.70 -6.67 -9.99
C GLU A 665 9.74 -7.71 -9.52
N PHE A 666 9.61 -8.19 -8.27
CA PHE A 666 10.49 -9.22 -7.75
C PHE A 666 10.26 -10.54 -8.47
N PHE A 667 9.00 -10.96 -8.63
CA PHE A 667 8.67 -12.22 -9.28
C PHE A 667 8.99 -12.22 -10.77
N SER A 668 8.82 -11.10 -11.49
CA SER A 668 9.20 -10.99 -12.90
C SER A 668 10.71 -11.08 -13.08
N THR A 669 11.48 -10.35 -12.26
CA THR A 669 12.95 -10.39 -12.29
C THR A 669 13.46 -11.79 -11.96
N PHE A 670 12.87 -12.45 -10.95
CA PHE A 670 13.26 -13.79 -10.56
C PHE A 670 12.89 -14.85 -11.61
N ALA A 671 11.69 -14.77 -12.18
CA ALA A 671 11.23 -15.65 -13.25
C ALA A 671 12.13 -15.54 -14.49
N LYS A 672 12.50 -14.32 -14.88
CA LYS A 672 13.43 -14.05 -15.99
C LYS A 672 14.78 -14.72 -15.76
N ALA A 673 15.39 -14.47 -14.59
CA ALA A 673 16.68 -15.05 -14.26
C ALA A 673 16.66 -16.59 -14.25
N LEU A 674 15.55 -17.20 -13.78
CA LEU A 674 15.39 -18.64 -13.74
C LEU A 674 15.20 -19.24 -15.15
N SER A 675 14.35 -18.63 -15.97
CA SER A 675 14.13 -19.04 -17.37
C SER A 675 15.40 -18.92 -18.23
N GLU A 676 16.16 -17.83 -18.08
CA GLU A 676 17.45 -17.65 -18.75
C GLU A 676 18.48 -18.70 -18.31
N ALA A 677 18.52 -19.02 -17.01
CA ALA A 677 19.38 -20.07 -16.48
C ALA A 677 19.03 -21.43 -17.09
N GLN A 678 17.74 -21.79 -17.15
CA GLN A 678 17.24 -23.03 -17.74
C GLN A 678 17.57 -23.16 -19.23
N SER A 679 17.52 -22.04 -19.96
CA SER A 679 17.86 -21.99 -21.40
C SER A 679 19.37 -22.06 -21.67
N GLY A 680 20.22 -21.81 -20.67
CA GLY A 680 21.65 -21.56 -20.82
C GLY A 680 22.62 -22.76 -20.82
N LYS A 681 22.43 -23.86 -20.06
CA LYS A 681 23.41 -24.99 -19.96
C LYS A 681 22.85 -26.39 -19.61
N GLN A 682 23.51 -27.42 -20.15
CA GLN A 682 23.29 -28.88 -20.11
C GLN A 682 22.38 -29.56 -19.04
N PRO A 683 21.59 -30.60 -19.42
CA PRO A 683 20.48 -31.20 -18.64
C PRO A 683 20.84 -32.06 -17.40
N ASN A 684 22.10 -32.10 -16.95
CA ASN A 684 22.57 -33.16 -16.03
C ASN A 684 22.96 -32.67 -14.63
N MET A 685 22.73 -31.40 -14.28
CA MET A 685 23.18 -30.79 -13.00
C MET A 685 22.03 -30.15 -12.19
N TRP A 686 20.78 -30.43 -12.58
CA TRP A 686 19.60 -29.64 -12.19
C TRP A 686 19.00 -29.97 -10.84
N GLY A 687 19.22 -31.17 -10.30
CA GLY A 687 18.74 -31.53 -8.95
C GLY A 687 19.45 -30.77 -7.82
N ILE A 688 20.64 -30.20 -8.09
CA ILE A 688 21.46 -29.48 -7.09
C ILE A 688 21.23 -27.96 -7.18
N PHE A 689 21.03 -27.43 -8.40
CA PHE A 689 20.81 -26.00 -8.63
C PHE A 689 19.44 -25.51 -8.08
N GLU A 690 18.44 -26.39 -8.11
CA GLU A 690 17.10 -26.14 -7.57
C GLU A 690 17.08 -26.14 -6.03
N GLU A 691 17.95 -26.94 -5.39
CA GLU A 691 18.07 -27.03 -3.94
C GLU A 691 18.70 -25.76 -3.34
N ASP A 692 19.67 -25.15 -4.04
CA ASP A 692 20.37 -23.95 -3.60
C ASP A 692 19.61 -22.66 -3.95
N CYS A 693 18.94 -22.58 -5.10
CA CYS A 693 18.07 -21.43 -5.45
C CYS A 693 16.82 -21.36 -4.57
N MET A 694 16.29 -22.51 -4.13
CA MET A 694 15.13 -22.54 -3.22
C MET A 694 15.55 -22.49 -1.74
N LYS A 695 16.80 -22.78 -1.38
CA LYS A 695 17.38 -22.32 -0.09
C LYS A 695 17.57 -20.80 -0.07
N LEU A 696 17.84 -20.16 -1.22
CA LEU A 696 17.77 -18.71 -1.38
C LEU A 696 16.32 -18.20 -1.36
N ALA A 697 15.35 -18.98 -1.86
CA ALA A 697 13.92 -18.69 -1.66
C ALA A 697 13.45 -18.92 -0.21
N LYS A 698 14.05 -19.86 0.55
CA LYS A 698 13.95 -19.96 2.02
C LYS A 698 14.51 -18.72 2.73
N ILE A 699 15.26 -17.87 2.02
CA ILE A 699 15.77 -16.57 2.49
C ILE A 699 14.97 -15.41 1.88
N SER A 700 14.03 -15.66 0.95
CA SER A 700 13.36 -14.60 0.19
C SER A 700 12.00 -14.21 0.75
N ILE A 701 12.04 -13.68 1.96
CA ILE A 701 11.29 -12.45 2.26
C ILE A 701 12.21 -11.34 2.79
N LYS A 702 13.54 -11.40 2.62
CA LYS A 702 14.45 -10.31 3.04
C LYS A 702 14.63 -9.21 1.97
N PRO A 703 14.97 -7.96 2.36
CA PRO A 703 15.16 -6.83 1.43
C PRO A 703 16.27 -7.09 0.41
N PRO A 704 16.34 -6.29 -0.68
CA PRO A 704 17.30 -6.50 -1.75
C PRO A 704 18.73 -6.16 -1.30
N THR A 705 19.52 -7.18 -0.99
CA THR A 705 20.99 -7.10 -1.00
C THR A 705 21.64 -8.24 -1.80
N HIS A 706 20.88 -9.17 -2.37
CA HIS A 706 21.44 -10.43 -2.90
C HIS A 706 21.19 -10.72 -4.39
N ILE A 707 20.70 -9.78 -5.20
CA ILE A 707 20.61 -9.95 -6.67
C ILE A 707 22.01 -10.20 -7.29
N HIS A 708 23.09 -9.65 -6.70
CA HIS A 708 24.44 -9.82 -7.23
C HIS A 708 25.14 -11.14 -6.86
N LEU A 709 24.69 -11.87 -5.83
CA LEU A 709 25.26 -13.19 -5.50
C LEU A 709 24.80 -14.25 -6.50
N LEU A 710 23.57 -14.16 -7.02
CA LEU A 710 23.09 -15.02 -8.10
C LEU A 710 23.87 -14.77 -9.41
N ASN A 711 24.08 -13.50 -9.79
CA ASN A 711 24.85 -13.16 -10.99
C ASN A 711 26.33 -13.61 -10.91
N ASN A 712 26.97 -13.55 -9.74
CA ASN A 712 28.34 -14.05 -9.59
C ASN A 712 28.41 -15.59 -9.62
N TYR A 713 27.40 -16.30 -9.12
CA TYR A 713 27.35 -17.76 -9.16
C TYR A 713 27.11 -18.30 -10.58
N LEU A 714 26.28 -17.61 -11.37
CA LEU A 714 25.96 -17.96 -12.77
C LEU A 714 27.15 -17.75 -13.73
N ASN A 715 28.02 -16.77 -13.44
CA ASN A 715 29.13 -16.41 -14.32
C ASN A 715 30.41 -17.28 -14.15
N HIS A 716 30.62 -17.96 -13.02
CA HIS A 716 31.84 -18.75 -12.76
C HIS A 716 31.61 -20.12 -12.09
N PRO A 717 31.01 -21.11 -12.78
CA PRO A 717 30.62 -22.39 -12.18
C PRO A 717 31.77 -23.37 -11.86
N LYS A 718 33.03 -23.07 -12.20
CA LYS A 718 34.15 -24.03 -12.13
C LYS A 718 35.18 -23.82 -11.02
N GLU A 719 35.13 -22.72 -10.26
CA GLU A 719 36.19 -22.41 -9.28
C GLU A 719 35.79 -22.60 -7.81
N THR A 720 34.54 -22.99 -7.50
CA THR A 720 34.05 -23.08 -6.12
C THR A 720 33.71 -24.51 -5.70
N ILE A 721 34.61 -25.46 -5.98
CA ILE A 721 34.58 -26.79 -5.35
C ILE A 721 35.69 -26.84 -4.31
N THR A 722 35.45 -26.20 -3.16
CA THR A 722 36.12 -26.59 -1.91
C THR A 722 35.12 -26.43 -0.78
N THR A 723 34.73 -27.58 -0.22
CA THR A 723 33.86 -27.79 0.93
C THR A 723 34.02 -26.72 2.01
N MET A 724 33.07 -25.78 2.13
CA MET A 724 33.00 -24.85 3.25
C MET A 724 31.75 -25.13 4.10
N HIS A 725 31.98 -25.57 5.34
CA HIS A 725 30.98 -25.76 6.38
C HIS A 725 30.24 -24.44 6.66
N PHE A 726 29.03 -24.30 6.09
CA PHE A 726 28.20 -23.08 6.17
C PHE A 726 27.37 -22.97 7.46
N LEU A 727 27.39 -23.98 8.34
CA LEU A 727 26.53 -24.05 9.53
C LEU A 727 27.01 -23.18 10.71
N THR A 728 28.23 -22.63 10.67
CA THR A 728 28.85 -21.96 11.84
C THR A 728 28.71 -20.43 11.83
N ILE A 729 28.09 -19.81 10.82
CA ILE A 729 28.02 -18.34 10.69
C ILE A 729 26.66 -17.76 11.17
N VAL A 730 25.65 -18.58 11.44
CA VAL A 730 24.29 -18.08 11.74
C VAL A 730 24.01 -17.84 13.24
N THR A 731 24.90 -18.21 14.16
CA THR A 731 24.63 -18.13 15.62
C THR A 731 25.23 -16.91 16.34
N SER A 732 25.44 -15.75 15.71
CA SER A 732 26.04 -14.60 16.44
C SER A 732 25.53 -13.19 16.13
N PHE A 733 24.30 -13.00 15.64
CA PHE A 733 23.73 -11.64 15.62
C PHE A 733 22.27 -11.62 16.10
N ALA A 734 22.11 -11.61 17.42
CA ALA A 734 20.94 -11.11 18.11
C ALA A 734 21.44 -10.16 19.22
N ALA A 735 21.24 -8.84 19.05
CA ALA A 735 21.13 -7.87 20.14
C ALA A 735 20.90 -6.44 19.62
N PHE A 736 19.75 -5.85 20.00
CA PHE A 736 19.51 -4.44 20.38
C PHE A 736 19.85 -3.31 19.37
N THR A 737 19.05 -2.27 19.09
CA THR A 737 17.70 -1.82 19.50
C THR A 737 17.33 -0.53 18.75
N SER A 738 16.02 -0.29 18.63
CA SER A 738 15.28 0.98 18.74
C SER A 738 15.99 2.35 18.87
N ALA A 739 15.49 3.29 18.05
CA ALA A 739 14.87 4.60 18.35
C ALA A 739 15.68 5.79 18.94
N ALA A 740 15.35 6.97 18.39
CA ALA A 740 15.30 8.30 19.02
C ALA A 740 16.36 8.68 20.08
N ALA A 741 17.27 9.57 19.67
CA ALA A 741 17.94 10.65 20.41
C ALA A 741 18.44 10.40 21.86
N PHE A 742 19.60 9.76 22.06
CA PHE A 742 20.39 9.89 23.31
C PHE A 742 21.90 9.54 23.13
N GLY A 743 22.81 10.53 23.30
CA GLY A 743 24.26 10.38 23.57
C GLY A 743 25.17 9.73 22.51
N PRO A 744 26.52 9.91 22.57
CA PRO A 744 27.44 9.20 21.68
C PRO A 744 27.38 7.68 21.94
N PRO A 745 27.43 6.83 20.90
CA PRO A 745 27.15 5.40 21.02
C PRO A 745 28.18 4.65 21.88
N LYS A 746 27.69 3.68 22.67
CA LYS A 746 28.52 2.76 23.47
C LYS A 746 28.95 1.59 22.58
N GLU A 747 30.20 1.55 22.17
CA GLU A 747 30.74 0.66 21.14
C GLU A 747 32.13 0.12 21.53
N VAL A 748 32.50 -1.03 20.96
CA VAL A 748 33.87 -1.54 20.97
C VAL A 748 34.37 -1.48 19.53
N GLY A 749 35.52 -0.85 19.30
CA GLY A 749 36.00 -0.57 17.95
C GLY A 749 37.50 -0.42 17.87
N VAL A 750 37.95 -0.13 16.66
CA VAL A 750 39.36 -0.01 16.27
C VAL A 750 39.67 1.45 15.99
N ALA A 751 40.73 1.95 16.61
CA ALA A 751 41.33 3.23 16.26
C ALA A 751 42.27 3.03 15.08
N LEU A 752 42.02 3.78 14.01
CA LEU A 752 42.74 3.78 12.76
C LEU A 752 43.45 5.11 12.58
N MET A 753 44.64 5.09 11.99
CA MET A 753 45.35 6.29 11.58
C MET A 753 45.50 6.29 10.07
N THR A 754 45.00 7.34 9.44
CA THR A 754 45.14 7.57 8.00
C THR A 754 46.21 8.63 7.73
N THR A 755 47.07 8.44 6.74
CA THR A 755 48.15 9.37 6.40
C THR A 755 48.12 9.73 4.92
N ASN A 756 48.17 11.03 4.61
CA ASN A 756 48.10 11.56 3.24
C ASN A 756 49.48 12.02 2.68
N GLY A 757 50.52 12.10 3.54
CA GLY A 757 51.88 12.53 3.16
C GLY A 757 52.99 11.83 3.98
N PRO A 758 54.28 12.08 3.65
CA PRO A 758 55.42 11.45 4.33
C PRO A 758 55.70 12.00 5.74
N ASP A 759 55.21 13.20 6.07
CA ASP A 759 55.33 13.80 7.40
C ASP A 759 54.12 13.48 8.30
N LYS A 760 54.39 13.30 9.60
CA LYS A 760 53.39 12.93 10.63
C LYS A 760 52.25 13.95 10.81
N ASP A 761 52.40 15.17 10.31
CA ASP A 761 51.43 16.26 10.52
C ASP A 761 50.15 16.16 9.66
N ASN A 762 50.11 15.25 8.67
CA ASN A 762 48.91 14.97 7.86
C ASN A 762 48.26 13.63 8.22
N SER A 763 48.20 13.31 9.52
CA SER A 763 47.56 12.10 10.04
C SER A 763 46.18 12.40 10.62
N LEU A 764 45.14 11.72 10.12
CA LEU A 764 43.76 11.86 10.59
C LEU A 764 43.34 10.58 11.34
N PRO A 765 43.02 10.69 12.65
CA PRO A 765 42.51 9.57 13.42
C PRO A 765 41.07 9.25 13.00
N GLN A 766 40.75 7.96 12.93
CA GLN A 766 39.41 7.45 12.65
C GLN A 766 39.04 6.31 13.58
N ASN A 767 37.76 6.18 13.87
CA ASN A 767 37.23 5.10 14.70
C ASN A 767 36.32 4.22 13.83
N ALA A 768 36.56 2.91 13.86
CA ALA A 768 35.77 1.92 13.14
C ALA A 768 35.22 0.86 14.11
N PRO A 769 33.91 0.78 14.35
CA PRO A 769 33.32 -0.25 15.20
C PRO A 769 33.54 -1.66 14.61
N PHE A 770 33.67 -2.67 15.46
CA PHE A 770 33.81 -4.04 14.98
C PHE A 770 32.56 -4.50 14.23
N GLY A 771 32.73 -5.12 13.06
CA GLY A 771 31.63 -5.65 12.26
C GLY A 771 30.81 -4.59 11.51
N VAL A 772 31.19 -3.31 11.59
CA VAL A 772 30.52 -2.20 10.91
C VAL A 772 31.41 -1.63 9.81
N LEU A 773 30.87 -1.52 8.59
CA LEU A 773 31.52 -0.85 7.47
C LEU A 773 31.52 0.65 7.71
N THR A 774 32.71 1.22 7.91
CA THR A 774 32.89 2.64 8.25
C THR A 774 33.49 3.40 7.07
N HIS A 775 32.94 4.56 6.72
CA HIS A 775 33.46 5.41 5.66
C HIS A 775 33.36 6.89 6.01
N GLN A 776 34.30 7.66 5.49
CA GLN A 776 34.31 9.11 5.61
C GLN A 776 34.64 9.72 4.24
N ALA A 777 33.65 10.40 3.66
CA ALA A 777 33.77 11.03 2.36
C ALA A 777 34.76 12.21 2.41
N GLY A 778 35.45 12.46 1.28
CA GLY A 778 36.35 13.62 1.12
C GLY A 778 37.78 13.44 1.61
N ILE A 779 38.14 12.31 2.23
CA ILE A 779 39.51 12.03 2.69
C ILE A 779 40.29 11.26 1.62
N LYS A 780 41.50 11.73 1.29
CA LYS A 780 42.47 11.00 0.46
C LYS A 780 43.63 10.51 1.32
N ILE A 781 44.03 9.25 1.12
CA ILE A 781 44.99 8.56 1.97
C ILE A 781 46.01 7.78 1.12
N ARG A 782 47.23 7.63 1.63
CA ARG A 782 48.27 6.76 1.05
C ARG A 782 48.54 5.54 1.92
N LYS A 783 48.30 5.67 3.22
CA LYS A 783 48.50 4.61 4.21
C LYS A 783 47.39 4.67 5.25
N ILE A 784 46.96 3.48 5.68
CA ILE A 784 46.05 3.29 6.81
C ILE A 784 46.62 2.21 7.74
N GLU A 785 46.57 2.45 9.05
CA GLU A 785 47.09 1.52 10.05
C GLU A 785 46.22 1.47 11.31
N VAL A 786 46.26 0.34 12.00
CA VAL A 786 45.57 0.15 13.28
C VAL A 786 46.47 0.65 14.41
N THR A 787 46.02 1.64 15.17
CA THR A 787 46.79 2.23 16.28
C THR A 787 46.31 1.77 17.65
N GLY A 788 45.06 1.31 17.76
CA GLY A 788 44.50 0.88 19.04
C GLY A 788 43.15 0.18 18.94
N VAL A 789 42.69 -0.34 20.07
CA VAL A 789 41.33 -0.85 20.26
C VAL A 789 40.72 -0.09 21.43
N TYR A 790 39.52 0.44 21.24
CA TYR A 790 38.78 1.17 22.25
C TYR A 790 37.51 0.42 22.65
N SER A 791 37.02 0.70 23.85
CA SER A 791 35.70 0.28 24.33
C SER A 791 35.10 1.46 25.08
N THR A 792 33.95 1.93 24.65
CA THR A 792 33.14 2.91 25.39
C THR A 792 32.08 2.20 26.26
N VAL A 793 32.08 0.85 26.29
CA VAL A 793 31.20 0.02 27.11
C VAL A 793 31.91 -0.37 28.42
N LYS A 794 31.35 0.08 29.57
CA LYS A 794 31.89 -0.21 30.91
C LYS A 794 31.80 -1.71 31.21
N GLY A 795 32.94 -2.35 31.49
CA GLY A 795 33.03 -3.77 31.86
C GLY A 795 33.32 -4.76 30.71
N VAL A 796 33.32 -4.31 29.44
CA VAL A 796 33.66 -5.18 28.30
C VAL A 796 35.17 -5.22 28.10
N LYS A 797 35.77 -6.43 28.14
CA LYS A 797 37.19 -6.64 27.86
C LYS A 797 37.46 -6.43 26.36
N ARG A 798 38.43 -5.55 26.05
CA ARG A 798 38.87 -5.27 24.68
C ARG A 798 39.59 -6.48 24.08
N PRO A 799 39.33 -6.84 22.80
CA PRO A 799 40.09 -7.90 22.14
C PRO A 799 41.58 -7.50 22.03
N PRO A 800 42.50 -8.47 22.12
CA PRO A 800 43.93 -8.23 21.90
C PRO A 800 44.17 -7.62 20.51
N ILE A 801 44.95 -6.55 20.43
CA ILE A 801 45.19 -5.80 19.18
C ILE A 801 45.84 -6.64 18.08
N ASP A 802 46.58 -7.68 18.45
CA ASP A 802 47.22 -8.64 17.56
C ASP A 802 46.22 -9.61 16.89
N LYS A 803 45.01 -9.75 17.44
CA LYS A 803 43.92 -10.50 16.83
C LYS A 803 43.03 -9.65 15.93
N VAL A 804 43.27 -8.35 15.81
CA VAL A 804 42.45 -7.45 14.98
C VAL A 804 42.96 -7.44 13.53
N VAL A 805 42.03 -7.64 12.59
CA VAL A 805 42.26 -7.58 11.15
C VAL A 805 41.27 -6.61 10.54
N CYS A 806 41.76 -5.68 9.73
CA CYS A 806 40.93 -4.72 9.00
C CYS A 806 41.20 -4.80 7.49
N GLN A 807 40.20 -4.43 6.69
CA GLN A 807 40.32 -4.34 5.24
C GLN A 807 39.53 -3.14 4.71
N MET A 808 40.09 -2.45 3.72
CA MET A 808 39.44 -1.34 3.02
C MET A 808 38.82 -1.83 1.72
N HIS A 809 37.64 -1.33 1.38
CA HIS A 809 36.83 -1.68 0.21
C HIS A 809 36.43 -0.44 -0.58
N LYS A 810 36.20 -0.56 -1.89
CA LYS A 810 35.84 0.59 -2.74
C LYS A 810 34.37 0.99 -2.60
N ASP A 811 33.54 0.08 -2.09
CA ASP A 811 32.09 0.20 -2.02
C ASP A 811 31.56 -0.07 -0.61
N LYS A 812 30.33 0.41 -0.36
CA LYS A 812 29.64 0.30 0.93
C LYS A 812 29.19 -1.11 1.33
N TYR A 813 29.47 -2.09 0.47
CA TYR A 813 29.03 -3.48 0.63
C TYR A 813 30.20 -4.44 0.85
N ALA A 814 31.43 -3.92 0.98
CA ALA A 814 32.67 -4.70 1.10
C ALA A 814 32.94 -5.66 -0.08
N THR A 815 32.38 -5.42 -1.26
CA THR A 815 32.46 -6.35 -2.40
C THR A 815 33.79 -6.27 -3.15
N VAL A 816 34.39 -5.08 -3.24
CA VAL A 816 35.64 -4.85 -3.97
C VAL A 816 36.73 -4.42 -3.00
N PRO A 817 37.68 -5.31 -2.66
CA PRO A 817 38.85 -4.95 -1.86
C PRO A 817 39.62 -3.79 -2.50
N ALA A 818 39.79 -2.72 -1.74
CA ALA A 818 40.67 -1.60 -2.06
C ALA A 818 42.05 -1.75 -1.40
N SER A 819 42.20 -2.64 -0.41
CA SER A 819 43.47 -2.99 0.22
C SER A 819 43.58 -4.50 0.46
N LYS A 820 44.82 -4.98 0.67
CA LYS A 820 45.04 -6.23 1.39
C LYS A 820 44.63 -6.05 2.86
N GLU A 821 44.33 -7.15 3.54
CA GLU A 821 44.12 -7.13 4.99
C GLU A 821 45.33 -6.54 5.71
N PHE A 822 45.07 -5.70 6.70
CA PHE A 822 46.07 -5.01 7.50
C PHE A 822 45.77 -5.15 9.00
N THR A 823 46.83 -5.06 9.80
CA THR A 823 46.80 -5.23 11.26
C THR A 823 47.67 -4.16 11.92
N ALA A 824 47.70 -4.11 13.25
CA ALA A 824 48.58 -3.17 13.96
C ALA A 824 50.08 -3.36 13.67
N LYS A 825 50.51 -4.57 13.27
CA LYS A 825 51.90 -4.85 12.90
C LYS A 825 52.17 -4.66 11.40
N LYS A 826 51.13 -4.68 10.57
CA LYS A 826 51.26 -4.64 9.10
C LYS A 826 50.25 -3.65 8.52
N PRO A 827 50.64 -2.39 8.26
CA PRO A 827 49.74 -1.37 7.73
C PRO A 827 49.40 -1.63 6.26
N ALA A 828 48.28 -1.09 5.79
CA ALA A 828 47.94 -1.09 4.36
C ALA A 828 48.58 0.12 3.67
N LEU A 829 49.49 -0.16 2.74
CA LEU A 829 50.09 0.82 1.83
C LEU A 829 49.30 0.82 0.52
N LEU A 830 48.67 1.95 0.19
CA LEU A 830 47.68 2.07 -0.90
C LEU A 830 48.27 2.62 -2.21
N GLY A 831 49.58 2.91 -2.22
CA GLY A 831 50.33 3.34 -3.41
C GLY A 831 51.06 4.68 -3.22
N SER A 832 51.78 5.11 -4.26
CA SER A 832 52.53 6.39 -4.28
C SER A 832 51.64 7.61 -4.52
N LYS A 833 50.43 7.43 -5.07
CA LYS A 833 49.39 8.46 -5.23
C LYS A 833 48.32 8.27 -4.15
N ALA A 834 47.80 9.38 -3.62
CA ALA A 834 46.73 9.34 -2.62
C ALA A 834 45.42 8.87 -3.27
N VAL A 835 44.77 7.88 -2.65
CA VAL A 835 43.48 7.34 -3.10
C VAL A 835 42.37 7.79 -2.14
N PRO A 836 41.12 7.96 -2.61
CA PRO A 836 39.99 8.18 -1.72
C PRO A 836 39.92 7.08 -0.66
N LEU A 837 39.67 7.45 0.59
CA LEU A 837 39.39 6.50 1.65
C LEU A 837 38.14 5.71 1.28
N GLY A 838 38.28 4.40 1.20
CA GLY A 838 37.17 3.49 0.95
C GLY A 838 36.33 3.22 2.21
N TRP A 839 35.58 2.13 2.19
CA TRP A 839 34.85 1.61 3.35
C TRP A 839 35.75 0.64 4.11
N VAL A 840 35.96 0.86 5.39
CA VAL A 840 36.83 0.03 6.24
C VAL A 840 35.98 -0.88 7.11
N LEU A 841 36.27 -2.18 7.06
CA LEU A 841 35.69 -3.18 7.93
C LEU A 841 36.78 -3.76 8.84
N CYS A 842 36.53 -3.76 10.15
CA CYS A 842 37.42 -4.35 11.14
C CYS A 842 36.76 -5.53 11.87
N ARG A 843 37.51 -6.61 12.05
CA ARG A 843 37.06 -7.86 12.68
C ARG A 843 38.14 -8.46 13.58
N VAL A 844 37.72 -9.34 14.48
CA VAL A 844 38.63 -10.15 15.30
C VAL A 844 38.85 -11.48 14.60
N LYS A 845 40.10 -11.84 14.37
CA LYS A 845 40.50 -13.15 13.82
C LYS A 845 40.23 -14.21 14.89
N ALA A 846 39.41 -15.19 14.55
CA ALA A 846 39.07 -16.34 15.40
C ALA A 846 40.34 -17.09 15.84
#